data_AF-A0A1Q7LMA3-F1
#
_entry.id   AF-A0A1Q7LMA3-F1
#
_cell.length_a   1.000
_cell.length_b   1.000
_cell.length_c   1.000
_cell.angle_alpha   90.00
_cell.angle_beta   90.00
_cell.angle_gamma   90.00
#
_symmetry.space_group_name_H-M   'P 1'
#
loop_
_entity.id
_entity.type
_entity.pdbx_description
1 polymer ?
#
loop_
_entity_poly.entity_id
_entity_poly.type
_entity_poly.pdbx_seq_one_letter_code
_entity_poly.pdbx_strand_id
1 'polypeptide(L)'
;MARRRALAGGAGGALLLCAVAARMDAQRQGVFKQVDLPHPYYWREMYVPQVTSGPSAVTWSPDGSALIYSMQGSLWRQRIGSDSAEQLTSGPGYDYQPDWSPDGKLIVFARYAHDAIELERLDLASGTVTPLTANAAVNVEPRWSPDGTRIVFVSSVYNRRWHIFVLSPEGAKDPLRLTDDNDSRLPRYYYSPWDHYISPTWSSDGKEIILVSNRGHIHGSGGFWRMEARPGAPLRELRYEETTWKARPDWSPDGKRVVYSSYLGRQWNQLWLMTSEGGDPFPLTYGEFDATAPRWSHDGKHVAYVSNEGGNTSLWVIDVPGGKKRRVEARQRHYRGTVGTLRIDVVDRSGRAIAARLSVTAEDGRGYAPDDAWRHADEAFDRTERPYEYAYFHSAGRVVVTVPAGRLHIEAWRGPEYRMARVDVNMPAGGRLVRRIVLERLDNLPARAWWSGDVHVHMNYGGAYRNTPRHLALQAKAEDLHVVENLIVNKEQRIPDIDYFRTDADPVSAPDFLLMHAQEFHTSVWGHLGVLGLTSHYLIPEYAGYPNTAAASLYPTNANIADLGHEQGALVGYVHPFDTKPDPSDTTAGLTYELPVDVALGKVDYIEVMGYSDHLITSEIWYRLLNCGFRLPAAAGTDAFPNFASLRGPPGLVRVFVQSGATLDHRQWLAGIKAGRTFVTNGPLLDFKIAGRAIGEEIRVSHEMQRLPAFVRLRSNVPVDHLEIIGNGKVVARLALGADRITADDTVSVPVSGSGWYVLRAYSDRAELPVLDLYPFASTSPIFITVDGAPARSPDDARFFLNWINRMEGTIRASSTWNSTAEQESVLRSLADAKRVFQFQLVTLFR
;
A
#
# COMPACT_ATOMS: atom_id res chain seq x y z
N MET A 1 -34.33 -28.82 8.06
CA MET A 1 -35.58 -29.39 7.51
C MET A 1 -36.16 -28.42 6.49
N ALA A 2 -36.42 -28.92 5.27
CA ALA A 2 -37.24 -28.42 4.13
C ALA A 2 -37.60 -26.91 4.05
N ARG A 3 -37.43 -26.20 2.92
CA ARG A 3 -38.05 -26.52 1.61
C ARG A 3 -37.29 -25.90 0.42
N ARG A 4 -37.01 -26.75 -0.57
CA ARG A 4 -36.92 -26.39 -2.01
C ARG A 4 -38.34 -26.24 -2.58
N ARG A 5 -38.52 -25.36 -3.58
CA ARG A 5 -39.42 -25.59 -4.72
C ARG A 5 -38.88 -24.90 -5.97
N ALA A 6 -38.57 -25.72 -6.97
CA ALA A 6 -38.42 -25.35 -8.37
C ALA A 6 -39.77 -25.56 -9.07
N LEU A 7 -40.08 -24.72 -10.05
CA LEU A 7 -40.95 -25.05 -11.19
C LEU A 7 -40.38 -24.33 -12.43
N ALA A 8 -40.28 -25.10 -13.51
CA ALA A 8 -39.78 -24.69 -14.82
C ALA A 8 -40.94 -24.60 -15.83
N GLY A 9 -40.78 -23.78 -16.87
CA GLY A 9 -41.43 -23.94 -18.18
C GLY A 9 -42.07 -22.67 -18.76
N GLY A 10 -41.52 -22.17 -19.88
CA GLY A 10 -42.20 -21.24 -20.79
C GLY A 10 -41.25 -20.30 -21.55
N ALA A 11 -41.02 -20.59 -22.83
CA ALA A 11 -39.99 -20.00 -23.69
C ALA A 11 -40.37 -18.66 -24.36
N GLY A 12 -39.33 -17.88 -24.75
CA GLY A 12 -39.36 -17.02 -25.94
C GLY A 12 -38.95 -15.56 -25.72
N GLY A 13 -37.78 -15.14 -26.25
CA GLY A 13 -37.53 -13.73 -26.54
C GLY A 13 -36.08 -13.23 -26.44
N ALA A 14 -35.34 -13.33 -27.54
CA ALA A 14 -34.19 -12.51 -27.95
C ALA A 14 -32.94 -12.41 -27.03
N LEU A 15 -31.97 -13.32 -27.27
CA LEU A 15 -30.55 -13.05 -27.03
C LEU A 15 -30.04 -12.00 -28.05
N LEU A 16 -29.81 -10.77 -27.59
CA LEU A 16 -28.75 -9.93 -28.16
C LEU A 16 -27.47 -10.21 -27.38
N LEU A 17 -26.52 -10.86 -28.04
CA LEU A 17 -25.18 -11.11 -27.52
C LEU A 17 -24.46 -9.76 -27.32
N CYS A 18 -24.46 -9.26 -26.08
CA CYS A 18 -23.39 -8.40 -25.59
C CYS A 18 -22.14 -9.26 -25.42
N ALA A 19 -21.36 -9.40 -26.49
CA ALA A 19 -20.03 -9.97 -26.44
C ALA A 19 -19.05 -8.94 -25.85
N VAL A 20 -19.06 -8.78 -24.53
CA VAL A 20 -17.90 -8.30 -23.77
C VAL A 20 -17.76 -9.21 -22.56
N ALA A 21 -17.22 -10.41 -22.80
CA ALA A 21 -16.66 -11.25 -21.77
C ALA A 21 -15.44 -11.98 -22.35
N ALA A 22 -14.38 -12.05 -21.55
CA ALA A 22 -13.10 -12.72 -21.75
C ALA A 22 -12.00 -11.93 -22.51
N ARG A 23 -11.36 -11.02 -21.77
CA ARG A 23 -9.88 -11.02 -21.65
C ARG A 23 -9.55 -11.10 -20.17
N MET A 24 -9.62 -12.30 -19.59
CA MET A 24 -9.27 -12.58 -18.18
C MET A 24 -7.94 -13.34 -18.02
N ASP A 25 -7.10 -13.36 -19.06
CA ASP A 25 -5.83 -14.06 -19.01
C ASP A 25 -4.68 -13.04 -18.90
N ALA A 26 -3.98 -13.06 -17.75
CA ALA A 26 -2.84 -12.24 -17.32
C ALA A 26 -3.14 -10.87 -16.67
N GLN A 27 -3.89 -10.86 -15.57
CA GLN A 27 -3.95 -9.71 -14.64
C GLN A 27 -3.13 -10.01 -13.38
N ARG A 28 -2.40 -9.02 -12.85
CA ARG A 28 -1.71 -9.10 -11.55
C ARG A 28 -2.71 -9.54 -10.48
N GLN A 29 -2.32 -10.53 -9.67
CA GLN A 29 -3.17 -11.07 -8.61
C GLN A 29 -2.52 -10.83 -7.25
N GLY A 30 -3.34 -10.56 -6.24
CA GLY A 30 -2.87 -10.47 -4.85
C GLY A 30 -2.16 -11.77 -4.43
N VAL A 31 -1.14 -11.62 -3.58
CA VAL A 31 -0.23 -12.71 -3.19
C VAL A 31 -0.95 -13.97 -2.72
N PHE A 32 -1.92 -13.84 -1.80
CA PHE A 32 -2.64 -14.96 -1.20
C PHE A 32 -4.14 -14.86 -1.47
N LYS A 33 -4.62 -15.73 -2.34
CA LYS A 33 -6.05 -15.89 -2.63
C LYS A 33 -6.74 -16.82 -1.64
N GLN A 34 -6.06 -17.36 -0.64
CA GLN A 34 -6.60 -18.34 0.32
C GLN A 34 -7.25 -17.65 1.53
N VAL A 35 -7.21 -16.32 1.58
CA VAL A 35 -7.78 -15.48 2.62
C VAL A 35 -8.86 -14.63 1.97
N ASP A 36 -10.07 -14.66 2.53
CA ASP A 36 -11.24 -13.93 2.06
C ASP A 36 -11.68 -12.95 3.14
N LEU A 37 -10.86 -11.92 3.31
CA LEU A 37 -11.08 -10.83 4.26
C LEU A 37 -10.92 -9.50 3.50
N PRO A 38 -11.72 -8.48 3.82
CA PRO A 38 -11.65 -7.18 3.17
C PRO A 38 -10.30 -6.49 3.47
N HIS A 39 -9.96 -5.50 2.63
CA HIS A 39 -8.76 -4.66 2.77
C HIS A 39 -7.46 -5.47 2.99
N PRO A 40 -6.99 -6.20 1.95
CA PRO A 40 -5.91 -7.16 2.10
C PRO A 40 -4.62 -6.61 2.70
N TYR A 41 -4.31 -5.34 2.48
CA TYR A 41 -3.11 -4.72 3.04
C TYR A 41 -3.02 -4.80 4.58
N TYR A 42 -4.15 -4.80 5.33
CA TYR A 42 -4.12 -4.93 6.79
C TYR A 42 -3.58 -6.29 7.22
N TRP A 43 -4.23 -7.37 6.78
CA TRP A 43 -3.82 -8.71 7.21
C TRP A 43 -2.60 -9.20 6.43
N ARG A 44 -2.44 -8.85 5.15
CA ARG A 44 -1.30 -9.30 4.35
C ARG A 44 -0.04 -8.63 4.85
N GLU A 45 -0.07 -7.32 5.03
CA GLU A 45 1.16 -6.54 5.21
C GLU A 45 1.51 -6.24 6.66
N MET A 46 0.53 -6.29 7.57
CA MET A 46 0.76 -6.08 9.01
C MET A 46 0.73 -7.38 9.82
N TYR A 47 0.03 -8.42 9.36
CA TYR A 47 -0.10 -9.71 10.07
C TYR A 47 0.73 -10.85 9.47
N VAL A 48 0.54 -11.18 8.20
CA VAL A 48 1.25 -12.28 7.53
C VAL A 48 2.74 -11.92 7.41
N PRO A 49 3.67 -12.87 7.65
CA PRO A 49 5.09 -12.56 7.68
C PRO A 49 5.61 -12.06 6.34
N GLN A 50 6.51 -11.06 6.40
CA GLN A 50 7.18 -10.47 5.25
C GLN A 50 8.67 -10.81 5.23
N VAL A 51 9.25 -10.90 4.03
CA VAL A 51 10.70 -11.02 3.89
C VAL A 51 11.36 -9.66 4.08
N THR A 52 12.06 -9.50 5.19
CA THR A 52 12.96 -8.38 5.45
C THR A 52 14.43 -8.83 5.35
N SER A 53 15.34 -7.89 5.13
CA SER A 53 16.78 -8.15 5.23
C SER A 53 17.24 -8.40 6.67
N GLY A 54 16.62 -7.72 7.64
CA GLY A 54 16.79 -7.97 9.07
C GLY A 54 15.84 -9.05 9.62
N PRO A 55 15.96 -9.39 10.92
CA PRO A 55 15.13 -10.39 11.58
C PRO A 55 13.64 -9.99 11.66
N SER A 56 12.71 -10.96 11.58
CA SER A 56 11.25 -10.70 11.63
C SER A 56 10.45 -11.57 12.62
N ALA A 57 11.03 -12.66 13.12
CA ALA A 57 10.46 -13.49 14.20
C ALA A 57 11.58 -14.26 14.91
N VAL A 58 11.38 -14.67 16.16
CA VAL A 58 12.40 -15.33 16.99
C VAL A 58 11.79 -16.43 17.89
N THR A 59 12.62 -17.39 18.32
CA THR A 59 12.35 -18.36 19.39
C THR A 59 13.65 -18.69 20.15
N TRP A 60 13.52 -19.16 21.39
CA TRP A 60 14.64 -19.48 22.28
C TRP A 60 14.98 -20.98 22.25
N SER A 61 16.26 -21.30 22.46
CA SER A 61 16.63 -22.65 22.87
C SER A 61 16.03 -22.98 24.24
N PRO A 62 15.71 -24.26 24.51
CA PRO A 62 15.22 -24.68 25.83
C PRO A 62 16.14 -24.31 26.99
N ASP A 63 17.45 -24.27 26.75
CA ASP A 63 18.46 -23.87 27.75
C ASP A 63 18.70 -22.36 27.84
N GLY A 64 18.03 -21.55 27.01
CA GLY A 64 18.18 -20.08 26.97
C GLY A 64 19.52 -19.57 26.41
N SER A 65 20.38 -20.45 25.89
CA SER A 65 21.73 -20.09 25.44
C SER A 65 21.79 -19.58 23.99
N ALA A 66 20.77 -19.87 23.18
CA ALA A 66 20.73 -19.54 21.76
C ALA A 66 19.32 -19.09 21.30
N LEU A 67 19.30 -18.44 20.14
CA LEU A 67 18.09 -18.02 19.44
C LEU A 67 18.04 -18.64 18.05
N ILE A 68 16.83 -18.91 17.58
CA ILE A 68 16.53 -19.15 16.16
C ILE A 68 15.59 -18.06 15.67
N TYR A 69 15.88 -17.46 14.52
CA TYR A 69 15.10 -16.35 13.98
C TYR A 69 15.02 -16.36 12.45
N SER A 70 13.96 -15.74 11.92
CA SER A 70 13.75 -15.57 10.48
C SER A 70 14.46 -14.31 10.01
N MET A 71 15.33 -14.42 8.99
CA MET A 71 16.06 -13.29 8.39
C MET A 71 16.40 -13.62 6.94
N GLN A 72 16.21 -12.67 6.01
CA GLN A 72 16.42 -12.86 4.57
C GLN A 72 15.61 -14.04 3.96
N GLY A 73 14.48 -14.37 4.60
CA GLY A 73 13.61 -15.48 4.21
C GLY A 73 14.20 -16.87 4.48
N SER A 74 15.10 -16.99 5.45
CA SER A 74 15.61 -18.27 5.95
C SER A 74 15.70 -18.25 7.47
N LEU A 75 15.80 -19.43 8.08
CA LEU A 75 16.02 -19.55 9.52
C LEU A 75 17.51 -19.52 9.84
N TRP A 76 17.86 -18.78 10.89
CA TRP A 76 19.22 -18.60 11.38
C TRP A 76 19.30 -18.93 12.86
N ARG A 77 20.39 -19.59 13.28
CA ARG A 77 20.70 -19.88 14.68
C ARG A 77 21.87 -19.02 15.14
N GLN A 78 21.79 -18.47 16.35
CA GLN A 78 22.87 -17.70 16.96
C GLN A 78 22.91 -17.91 18.47
N ARG A 79 24.10 -18.18 19.01
CA ARG A 79 24.32 -18.19 20.47
C ARG A 79 24.29 -16.78 21.02
N ILE A 80 23.67 -16.57 22.19
CA ILE A 80 23.70 -15.29 22.88
C ILE A 80 25.15 -14.88 23.17
N GLY A 81 25.52 -13.67 22.77
CA GLY A 81 26.87 -13.11 22.93
C GLY A 81 27.85 -13.45 21.80
N SER A 82 27.49 -14.34 20.87
CA SER A 82 28.24 -14.57 19.63
C SER A 82 27.86 -13.53 18.57
N ASP A 83 28.76 -13.20 17.66
CA ASP A 83 28.49 -12.42 16.44
C ASP A 83 28.32 -13.31 15.18
N SER A 84 28.49 -14.62 15.35
CA SER A 84 28.36 -15.65 14.31
C SER A 84 26.98 -16.31 14.33
N ALA A 85 26.32 -16.31 13.17
CA ALA A 85 25.03 -16.93 12.91
C ALA A 85 25.14 -18.03 11.83
N GLU A 86 24.44 -19.13 12.05
CA GLU A 86 24.41 -20.30 11.16
C GLU A 86 23.05 -20.40 10.47
N GLN A 87 23.05 -20.51 9.14
CA GLN A 87 21.82 -20.70 8.37
C GLN A 87 21.33 -22.14 8.51
N LEU A 88 20.11 -22.32 9.01
CA LEU A 88 19.50 -23.62 9.23
C LEU A 88 18.72 -24.12 8.00
N THR A 89 18.05 -23.20 7.29
CA THR A 89 17.23 -23.55 6.12
C THR A 89 17.70 -22.85 4.85
N SER A 90 17.55 -23.54 3.72
CA SER A 90 17.91 -23.07 2.38
C SER A 90 17.04 -23.75 1.34
N GLY A 91 17.00 -23.21 0.12
CA GLY A 91 16.19 -23.74 -0.97
C GLY A 91 15.09 -22.77 -1.42
N PRO A 92 14.15 -23.25 -2.25
CA PRO A 92 13.04 -22.43 -2.73
C PRO A 92 12.09 -22.07 -1.58
N GLY A 93 11.48 -20.89 -1.67
CA GLY A 93 10.57 -20.37 -0.66
C GLY A 93 11.22 -19.46 0.37
N TYR A 94 10.38 -18.97 1.28
CA TYR A 94 10.77 -18.09 2.37
C TYR A 94 10.25 -18.63 3.70
N ASP A 95 11.15 -18.77 4.68
CA ASP A 95 10.87 -19.43 5.97
C ASP A 95 10.74 -18.41 7.12
N TYR A 96 9.71 -18.57 7.94
CA TYR A 96 9.26 -17.60 8.96
C TYR A 96 8.80 -18.24 10.26
N GLN A 97 8.69 -17.40 11.30
CA GLN A 97 7.95 -17.69 12.54
C GLN A 97 8.34 -19.04 13.19
N PRO A 98 9.63 -19.28 13.44
CA PRO A 98 10.09 -20.54 14.03
C PRO A 98 9.59 -20.68 15.46
N ASP A 99 9.39 -21.92 15.89
CA ASP A 99 9.24 -22.27 17.28
C ASP A 99 9.99 -23.56 17.62
N TRP A 100 10.78 -23.51 18.69
CA TRP A 100 11.69 -24.59 19.09
C TRP A 100 10.97 -25.56 20.01
N SER A 101 11.07 -26.86 19.73
CA SER A 101 10.49 -27.90 20.57
C SER A 101 11.08 -27.85 21.99
N PRO A 102 10.28 -28.17 23.03
CA PRO A 102 10.75 -28.19 24.41
C PRO A 102 11.95 -29.12 24.67
N ASP A 103 12.08 -30.20 23.88
CA ASP A 103 13.21 -31.14 23.96
C ASP A 103 14.46 -30.67 23.21
N GLY A 104 14.37 -29.55 22.49
CA GLY A 104 15.48 -28.91 21.79
C GLY A 104 15.87 -29.54 20.46
N LYS A 105 15.14 -30.54 19.94
CA LYS A 105 15.54 -31.30 18.74
C LYS A 105 14.89 -30.81 17.44
N LEU A 106 13.70 -30.24 17.52
CA LEU A 106 12.86 -29.95 16.37
C LEU A 106 12.48 -28.47 16.33
N ILE A 107 12.31 -27.92 15.13
CA ILE A 107 11.75 -26.59 14.90
C ILE A 107 10.49 -26.74 14.06
N VAL A 108 9.40 -26.11 14.45
CA VAL A 108 8.26 -25.86 13.55
C VAL A 108 8.37 -24.46 12.97
N PHE A 109 8.06 -24.26 11.70
CA PHE A 109 8.11 -22.94 11.07
C PHE A 109 7.12 -22.84 9.92
N ALA A 110 6.79 -21.62 9.51
CA ALA A 110 5.92 -21.34 8.37
C ALA A 110 6.77 -21.09 7.12
N ARG A 111 6.43 -21.71 5.98
CA ARG A 111 7.12 -21.53 4.70
C ARG A 111 6.16 -20.99 3.65
N TYR A 112 6.48 -19.82 3.10
CA TYR A 112 5.87 -19.33 1.87
C TYR A 112 6.56 -19.97 0.67
N ALA A 113 5.85 -20.86 -0.01
CA ALA A 113 6.28 -21.45 -1.28
C ALA A 113 5.09 -21.53 -2.24
N HIS A 114 5.33 -21.19 -3.50
CA HIS A 114 4.30 -21.15 -4.54
C HIS A 114 3.19 -20.14 -4.23
N ASP A 115 1.98 -20.59 -3.91
CA ASP A 115 0.80 -19.76 -3.65
C ASP A 115 0.25 -19.92 -2.22
N ALA A 116 0.90 -20.68 -1.34
CA ALA A 116 0.43 -20.99 0.02
C ALA A 116 1.51 -20.71 1.08
N ILE A 117 1.10 -20.68 2.35
CA ILE A 117 2.03 -20.75 3.48
C ILE A 117 1.73 -22.04 4.24
N GLU A 118 2.69 -22.95 4.27
CA GLU A 118 2.56 -24.26 4.93
C GLU A 118 3.46 -24.35 6.16
N LEU A 119 3.10 -25.21 7.10
CA LEU A 119 3.95 -25.52 8.24
C LEU A 119 4.90 -26.66 7.91
N GLU A 120 6.13 -26.47 8.33
CA GLU A 120 7.25 -27.37 8.08
C GLU A 120 7.92 -27.70 9.42
N ARG A 121 8.52 -28.89 9.50
CA ARG A 121 9.32 -29.34 10.64
C ARG A 121 10.76 -29.54 10.23
N LEU A 122 11.69 -28.91 10.94
CA LEU A 122 13.13 -29.11 10.79
C LEU A 122 13.66 -29.95 11.96
N ASP A 123 14.33 -31.05 11.63
CA ASP A 123 15.17 -31.80 12.58
C ASP A 123 16.57 -31.16 12.64
N LEU A 124 16.98 -30.70 13.82
CA LEU A 124 18.25 -29.97 13.98
C LEU A 124 19.50 -30.84 13.87
N ALA A 125 19.39 -32.14 14.12
CA ALA A 125 20.54 -33.05 14.08
C ALA A 125 20.89 -33.45 12.64
N SER A 126 19.88 -33.77 11.85
CA SER A 126 20.02 -34.17 10.44
C SER A 126 19.93 -33.00 9.45
N GLY A 127 19.32 -31.89 9.86
CA GLY A 127 18.99 -30.77 8.98
C GLY A 127 17.84 -31.07 8.00
N THR A 128 17.08 -32.15 8.24
CA THR A 128 15.97 -32.60 7.38
C THR A 128 14.73 -31.75 7.61
N VAL A 129 14.11 -31.29 6.52
CA VAL A 129 12.82 -30.58 6.56
C VAL A 129 11.72 -31.52 6.09
N THR A 130 10.60 -31.58 6.81
CA THR A 130 9.43 -32.40 6.47
C THR A 130 8.15 -31.56 6.60
N PRO A 131 7.24 -31.62 5.60
CA PRO A 131 5.94 -30.95 5.69
C PRO A 131 5.11 -31.44 6.88
N LEU A 132 4.52 -30.50 7.62
CA LEU A 132 3.49 -30.79 8.63
C LEU A 132 2.08 -30.53 8.11
N THR A 133 1.94 -29.55 7.21
CA THR A 133 0.71 -29.27 6.48
C THR A 133 0.96 -29.23 4.97
N ALA A 134 -0.07 -29.55 4.20
CA ALA A 134 -0.08 -29.50 2.74
C ALA A 134 -1.52 -29.33 2.26
N ASN A 135 -2.20 -28.32 2.80
CA ASN A 135 -3.63 -28.08 2.63
C ASN A 135 -3.95 -26.88 1.71
N ALA A 136 -2.92 -26.30 1.09
CA ALA A 136 -2.98 -25.15 0.20
C ALA A 136 -3.67 -23.93 0.85
N ALA A 137 -3.48 -23.74 2.16
CA ALA A 137 -3.99 -22.60 2.92
C ALA A 137 -2.85 -21.64 3.30
N VAL A 138 -3.18 -20.57 4.04
CA VAL A 138 -2.18 -19.76 4.76
C VAL A 138 -2.15 -20.22 6.20
N ASN A 139 -1.09 -20.95 6.57
CA ASN A 139 -0.84 -21.47 7.92
C ASN A 139 0.33 -20.71 8.55
N VAL A 140 0.11 -20.06 9.70
CA VAL A 140 1.06 -19.15 10.34
C VAL A 140 1.05 -19.32 11.86
N GLU A 141 2.06 -18.75 12.52
CA GLU A 141 2.21 -18.68 13.98
C GLU A 141 2.17 -20.02 14.73
N PRO A 142 2.96 -21.03 14.29
CA PRO A 142 2.99 -22.29 15.01
C PRO A 142 3.65 -22.13 16.39
N ARG A 143 3.09 -22.81 17.41
CA ARG A 143 3.61 -22.86 18.78
C ARG A 143 3.53 -24.26 19.37
N TRP A 144 4.65 -24.77 19.87
CA TRP A 144 4.70 -26.04 20.60
C TRP A 144 3.99 -25.93 21.95
N SER A 145 3.24 -26.97 22.31
CA SER A 145 2.80 -27.14 23.68
C SER A 145 4.00 -27.41 24.61
N PRO A 146 3.94 -27.05 25.90
CA PRO A 146 5.06 -27.24 26.83
C PRO A 146 5.53 -28.69 26.98
N ASP A 147 4.64 -29.66 26.76
CA ASP A 147 4.94 -31.09 26.78
C ASP A 147 5.45 -31.65 25.43
N GLY A 148 5.49 -30.81 24.38
CA GLY A 148 5.93 -31.19 23.04
C GLY A 148 4.98 -32.09 22.27
N THR A 149 3.76 -32.36 22.76
CA THR A 149 2.83 -33.32 22.14
C THR A 149 1.88 -32.71 21.11
N ARG A 150 1.79 -31.38 21.05
CA ARG A 150 0.86 -30.65 20.17
C ARG A 150 1.50 -29.37 19.65
N ILE A 151 1.02 -28.92 18.50
CA ILE A 151 1.35 -27.62 17.91
C ILE A 151 0.05 -26.88 17.67
N VAL A 152 -0.10 -25.67 18.25
CA VAL A 152 -1.19 -24.74 17.92
C VAL A 152 -0.73 -23.76 16.85
N PHE A 153 -1.63 -23.36 15.96
CA PHE A 153 -1.30 -22.44 14.87
C PHE A 153 -2.57 -21.75 14.34
N VAL A 154 -2.38 -20.74 13.49
CA VAL A 154 -3.46 -20.04 12.79
C VAL A 154 -3.53 -20.56 11.35
N SER A 155 -4.73 -20.80 10.84
CA SER A 155 -4.92 -21.22 9.45
C SER A 155 -6.14 -20.56 8.81
N SER A 156 -6.04 -20.32 7.50
CA SER A 156 -7.14 -19.91 6.63
C SER A 156 -7.93 -21.09 6.02
N VAL A 157 -7.57 -22.35 6.34
CA VAL A 157 -8.16 -23.53 5.69
C VAL A 157 -9.68 -23.64 5.85
N TYR A 158 -10.25 -23.06 6.91
CA TYR A 158 -11.69 -23.04 7.15
C TYR A 158 -12.29 -21.71 6.70
N ASN A 159 -13.20 -21.78 5.72
CA ASN A 159 -13.90 -20.62 5.15
C ASN A 159 -13.02 -19.45 4.70
N ARG A 160 -11.70 -19.68 4.50
CA ARG A 160 -10.73 -18.65 4.10
C ARG A 160 -10.61 -17.51 5.12
N ARG A 161 -10.82 -17.82 6.41
CA ARG A 161 -10.78 -16.89 7.55
C ARG A 161 -9.79 -17.38 8.61
N TRP A 162 -9.28 -16.47 9.44
CA TRP A 162 -8.32 -16.80 10.48
C TRP A 162 -8.96 -17.54 11.65
N HIS A 163 -8.61 -18.82 11.81
CA HIS A 163 -9.01 -19.64 12.95
C HIS A 163 -7.80 -20.31 13.60
N ILE A 164 -7.96 -20.72 14.86
CA ILE A 164 -6.96 -21.47 15.61
C ILE A 164 -7.16 -22.97 15.38
N PHE A 165 -6.05 -23.66 15.11
CA PHE A 165 -5.98 -25.10 14.90
C PHE A 165 -4.89 -25.74 15.76
N VAL A 166 -5.01 -27.04 15.98
CA VAL A 166 -4.01 -27.89 16.64
C VAL A 166 -3.73 -29.14 15.81
N LEU A 167 -2.48 -29.59 15.77
CA LEU A 167 -2.05 -30.86 15.19
C LEU A 167 -0.97 -31.55 16.06
N SER A 168 -0.68 -32.81 15.77
CA SER A 168 0.44 -33.53 16.41
C SER A 168 1.78 -33.21 15.73
N PRO A 169 2.92 -33.36 16.43
CA PRO A 169 4.26 -33.11 15.90
C PRO A 169 4.63 -33.92 14.65
N GLU A 170 3.94 -35.03 14.40
CA GLU A 170 4.09 -35.90 13.23
C GLU A 170 3.34 -35.37 12.00
N GLY A 171 2.52 -34.34 12.18
CA GLY A 171 1.66 -33.76 11.15
C GLY A 171 0.32 -34.48 11.05
N ALA A 172 -0.64 -33.82 10.38
CA ALA A 172 -1.93 -34.41 10.05
C ALA A 172 -2.45 -33.76 8.77
N LYS A 173 -3.12 -34.56 7.92
CA LYS A 173 -3.79 -34.03 6.72
C LYS A 173 -4.92 -33.06 7.09
N ASP A 174 -5.62 -33.36 8.19
CA ASP A 174 -6.74 -32.57 8.70
C ASP A 174 -6.45 -32.09 10.13
N PRO A 175 -6.02 -30.83 10.33
CA PRO A 175 -5.77 -30.29 11.66
C PRO A 175 -7.08 -30.04 12.42
N LEU A 176 -7.04 -30.15 13.75
CA LEU A 176 -8.20 -29.95 14.62
C LEU A 176 -8.46 -28.46 14.85
N ARG A 177 -9.60 -27.94 14.35
CA ARG A 177 -10.02 -26.55 14.58
C ARG A 177 -10.53 -26.35 16.02
N LEU A 178 -10.11 -25.28 16.69
CA LEU A 178 -10.52 -24.93 18.06
C LEU A 178 -11.61 -23.85 18.11
N THR A 179 -11.54 -22.86 17.22
CA THR A 179 -12.42 -21.67 17.20
C THR A 179 -13.45 -21.75 16.08
N ASP A 180 -14.70 -21.33 16.33
CA ASP A 180 -15.80 -21.32 15.36
C ASP A 180 -16.02 -19.95 14.70
N ASP A 181 -16.74 -19.96 13.57
CA ASP A 181 -17.23 -18.73 12.95
C ASP A 181 -18.19 -17.98 13.89
N ASN A 182 -18.00 -16.67 14.00
CA ASN A 182 -18.94 -15.79 14.68
C ASN A 182 -19.16 -14.52 13.86
N ASP A 183 -20.40 -14.33 13.40
CA ASP A 183 -20.84 -13.07 12.80
C ASP A 183 -21.01 -12.04 13.93
N SER A 184 -20.18 -11.01 13.90
CA SER A 184 -20.18 -9.95 14.92
C SER A 184 -21.47 -9.13 14.92
N ARG A 185 -22.14 -9.03 13.76
CA ARG A 185 -23.26 -8.09 13.49
C ARG A 185 -22.89 -6.62 13.74
N LEU A 186 -21.61 -6.32 13.89
CA LEU A 186 -21.10 -4.98 14.11
C LEU A 186 -20.79 -4.31 12.77
N PRO A 187 -20.93 -2.97 12.66
CA PRO A 187 -20.64 -2.23 11.43
C PRO A 187 -19.12 -2.04 11.27
N ARG A 188 -18.43 -3.13 10.91
CA ARG A 188 -16.98 -3.15 10.67
C ARG A 188 -16.68 -2.74 9.24
N TYR A 189 -16.14 -1.53 9.05
CA TYR A 189 -15.77 -1.02 7.73
C TYR A 189 -14.47 -1.64 7.21
N TYR A 190 -13.38 -1.51 7.97
CA TYR A 190 -12.07 -2.05 7.57
C TYR A 190 -11.93 -3.57 7.76
N TYR A 191 -12.78 -4.15 8.61
CA TYR A 191 -12.65 -5.52 9.08
C TYR A 191 -13.81 -6.39 8.62
N SER A 192 -13.59 -7.70 8.56
CA SER A 192 -14.62 -8.68 8.21
C SER A 192 -15.80 -8.62 9.21
N PRO A 193 -17.05 -8.87 8.75
CA PRO A 193 -18.18 -9.08 9.65
C PRO A 193 -17.96 -10.28 10.57
N TRP A 194 -17.13 -11.23 10.15
CA TRP A 194 -16.73 -12.40 10.94
C TRP A 194 -15.54 -12.07 11.85
N ASP A 195 -15.56 -12.62 13.05
CA ASP A 195 -14.42 -12.53 13.96
C ASP A 195 -13.21 -13.27 13.39
N HIS A 196 -12.02 -12.76 13.69
CA HIS A 196 -10.77 -13.49 13.48
C HIS A 196 -10.20 -14.01 14.79
N TYR A 197 -9.32 -14.99 14.69
CA TYR A 197 -8.58 -15.56 15.82
C TYR A 197 -7.12 -15.74 15.42
N ILE A 198 -6.22 -15.01 16.07
CA ILE A 198 -4.80 -14.94 15.70
C ILE A 198 -3.88 -15.00 16.93
N SER A 199 -2.59 -15.19 16.70
CA SER A 199 -1.50 -15.14 17.69
C SER A 199 -1.72 -15.99 18.95
N PRO A 200 -1.92 -17.31 18.81
CA PRO A 200 -2.10 -18.21 19.96
C PRO A 200 -0.79 -18.42 20.74
N THR A 201 -0.89 -18.57 22.06
CA THR A 201 0.20 -19.01 22.95
C THR A 201 -0.35 -19.94 24.05
N TRP A 202 0.43 -20.95 24.44
CA TRP A 202 0.02 -21.95 25.44
C TRP A 202 0.14 -21.45 26.88
N SER A 203 -0.72 -21.95 27.76
CA SER A 203 -0.47 -21.98 29.20
C SER A 203 0.70 -22.92 29.51
N SER A 204 1.38 -22.69 30.65
CA SER A 204 2.53 -23.51 31.06
C SER A 204 2.21 -24.99 31.31
N ASP A 205 0.94 -25.32 31.59
CA ASP A 205 0.45 -26.70 31.71
C ASP A 205 -0.10 -27.28 30.40
N GLY A 206 -0.11 -26.50 29.31
CA GLY A 206 -0.60 -26.90 27.99
C GLY A 206 -2.10 -27.12 27.88
N LYS A 207 -2.92 -26.76 28.87
CA LYS A 207 -4.38 -27.00 28.81
C LYS A 207 -5.16 -25.87 28.13
N GLU A 208 -4.64 -24.66 28.19
CA GLU A 208 -5.29 -23.45 27.73
C GLU A 208 -4.40 -22.70 26.74
N ILE A 209 -5.04 -21.79 26.00
CA ILE A 209 -4.36 -20.83 25.14
C ILE A 209 -4.83 -19.42 25.44
N ILE A 210 -3.93 -18.46 25.25
CA ILE A 210 -4.28 -17.06 25.00
C ILE A 210 -4.20 -16.82 23.50
N LEU A 211 -5.16 -16.07 22.94
CA LEU A 211 -5.21 -15.66 21.54
C LEU A 211 -5.70 -14.21 21.43
N VAL A 212 -5.59 -13.64 20.24
CA VAL A 212 -6.08 -12.30 19.91
C VAL A 212 -7.33 -12.42 19.03
N SER A 213 -8.39 -11.68 19.36
CA SER A 213 -9.63 -11.66 18.60
C SER A 213 -10.36 -10.31 18.70
N ASN A 214 -10.91 -9.87 17.58
CA ASN A 214 -11.76 -8.67 17.49
C ASN A 214 -13.22 -8.91 17.91
N ARG A 215 -13.56 -10.10 18.43
CA ARG A 215 -14.90 -10.45 18.92
C ARG A 215 -15.49 -9.34 19.79
N GLY A 216 -16.68 -8.86 19.43
CA GLY A 216 -17.39 -7.80 20.18
C GLY A 216 -16.89 -6.38 19.94
N HIS A 217 -15.86 -6.19 19.12
CA HIS A 217 -15.24 -4.88 18.85
C HIS A 217 -15.27 -4.51 17.37
N ILE A 218 -15.36 -3.22 17.06
CA ILE A 218 -15.48 -2.68 15.69
C ILE A 218 -14.10 -2.48 15.03
N HIS A 219 -13.08 -2.14 15.83
CA HIS A 219 -11.79 -1.67 15.35
C HIS A 219 -10.65 -2.60 15.76
N GLY A 220 -9.55 -2.53 15.01
CA GLY A 220 -8.28 -3.20 15.30
C GLY A 220 -8.30 -4.71 15.15
N SER A 221 -7.16 -5.32 15.49
CA SER A 221 -7.06 -6.78 15.59
C SER A 221 -7.70 -7.34 16.88
N GLY A 222 -8.17 -6.48 17.78
CA GLY A 222 -8.93 -6.87 18.97
C GLY A 222 -8.11 -7.17 20.21
N GLY A 223 -8.82 -7.63 21.25
CA GLY A 223 -8.28 -7.89 22.58
C GLY A 223 -7.67 -9.27 22.76
N PHE A 224 -7.22 -9.53 23.99
CA PHE A 224 -6.64 -10.80 24.43
C PHE A 224 -7.72 -11.69 25.06
N TRP A 225 -7.82 -12.91 24.58
CA TRP A 225 -8.83 -13.89 25.00
C TRP A 225 -8.17 -15.17 25.47
N ARG A 226 -8.82 -15.86 26.41
CA ARG A 226 -8.40 -17.16 26.92
C ARG A 226 -9.47 -18.22 26.67
N MET A 227 -9.04 -19.43 26.35
CA MET A 227 -9.90 -20.61 26.25
C MET A 227 -9.12 -21.90 26.54
N GLU A 228 -9.83 -22.97 26.90
CA GLU A 228 -9.26 -24.31 26.87
C GLU A 228 -8.92 -24.70 25.42
N ALA A 229 -7.81 -25.42 25.23
CA ALA A 229 -7.32 -25.85 23.92
C ALA A 229 -8.10 -27.05 23.37
N ARG A 230 -9.43 -26.94 23.29
CA ARG A 230 -10.34 -27.93 22.71
C ARG A 230 -11.48 -27.26 21.94
N PRO A 231 -12.06 -27.95 20.93
CA PRO A 231 -13.18 -27.41 20.17
C PRO A 231 -14.37 -27.04 21.05
N GLY A 232 -14.99 -25.90 20.75
CA GLY A 232 -16.21 -25.42 21.42
C GLY A 232 -16.00 -24.95 22.87
N ALA A 233 -14.77 -24.81 23.35
CA ALA A 233 -14.51 -24.22 24.65
C ALA A 233 -14.91 -22.72 24.66
N PRO A 234 -15.46 -22.21 25.78
CA PRO A 234 -15.85 -20.81 25.87
C PRO A 234 -14.62 -19.89 25.83
N LEU A 235 -14.78 -18.76 25.15
CA LEU A 235 -13.79 -17.67 25.11
C LEU A 235 -14.09 -16.65 26.20
N ARG A 236 -13.08 -16.30 26.99
CA ARG A 236 -13.13 -15.24 28.01
C ARG A 236 -12.16 -14.12 27.64
N GLU A 237 -12.67 -12.90 27.47
CA GLU A 237 -11.82 -11.73 27.27
C GLU A 237 -11.06 -11.44 28.56
N LEU A 238 -9.72 -11.34 28.46
CA LEU A 238 -8.85 -10.93 29.56
C LEU A 238 -8.72 -9.41 29.60
N ARG A 239 -8.62 -8.81 28.41
CA ARG A 239 -8.36 -7.39 28.22
C ARG A 239 -8.68 -6.99 26.77
N TYR A 240 -9.53 -5.99 26.60
CA TYR A 240 -9.61 -5.28 25.33
C TYR A 240 -8.48 -4.26 25.24
N GLU A 241 -7.73 -4.31 24.16
CA GLU A 241 -6.75 -3.31 23.81
C GLU A 241 -6.59 -3.33 22.30
N GLU A 242 -6.78 -2.19 21.65
CA GLU A 242 -6.56 -2.09 20.21
C GLU A 242 -5.07 -2.36 19.95
N THR A 243 -4.83 -3.35 19.12
CA THR A 243 -3.50 -3.65 18.59
C THR A 243 -3.54 -3.73 17.06
N THR A 244 -2.47 -3.25 16.44
CA THR A 244 -2.34 -3.10 14.98
C THR A 244 -1.85 -4.37 14.28
N TRP A 245 -2.49 -5.52 14.54
CA TRP A 245 -2.09 -6.85 14.04
C TRP A 245 -0.72 -7.36 14.52
N LYS A 246 -0.05 -6.62 15.41
CA LYS A 246 1.31 -6.89 15.89
C LYS A 246 1.37 -7.42 17.33
N ALA A 247 0.24 -7.70 17.98
CA ALA A 247 0.12 -8.05 19.40
C ALA A 247 1.07 -9.18 19.85
N ARG A 248 1.02 -10.33 19.17
CA ARG A 248 1.93 -11.48 19.36
C ARG A 248 2.21 -11.80 20.85
N PRO A 249 1.18 -12.10 21.68
CA PRO A 249 1.39 -12.40 23.09
C PRO A 249 2.22 -13.67 23.29
N ASP A 250 3.02 -13.69 24.36
CA ASP A 250 3.77 -14.85 24.80
C ASP A 250 3.67 -15.01 26.32
N TRP A 251 3.25 -16.19 26.75
CA TRP A 251 3.01 -16.51 28.16
C TRP A 251 4.34 -16.78 28.86
N SER A 252 4.56 -16.19 30.03
CA SER A 252 5.75 -16.48 30.83
C SER A 252 5.80 -17.96 31.26
N PRO A 253 7.01 -18.56 31.38
CA PRO A 253 7.14 -19.96 31.81
C PRO A 253 6.54 -20.26 33.19
N ASP A 254 6.52 -19.27 34.08
CA ASP A 254 5.90 -19.37 35.40
C ASP A 254 4.36 -19.37 35.38
N GLY A 255 3.75 -19.14 34.21
CA GLY A 255 2.31 -19.11 34.01
C GLY A 255 1.60 -17.85 34.51
N LYS A 256 2.31 -16.83 35.02
CA LYS A 256 1.70 -15.69 35.73
C LYS A 256 1.57 -14.42 34.91
N ARG A 257 2.32 -14.29 33.82
CA ARG A 257 2.48 -13.03 33.06
C ARG A 257 2.40 -13.28 31.57
N VAL A 258 2.05 -12.24 30.83
CA VAL A 258 2.00 -12.26 29.36
C VAL A 258 2.72 -11.02 28.86
N VAL A 259 3.73 -11.22 28.02
CA VAL A 259 4.39 -10.13 27.29
C VAL A 259 3.74 -10.02 25.92
N TYR A 260 3.53 -8.80 25.44
CA TYR A 260 2.90 -8.55 24.15
C TYR A 260 3.34 -7.19 23.60
N SER A 261 3.04 -6.93 22.33
CA SER A 261 3.30 -5.65 21.66
C SER A 261 2.02 -4.84 21.52
N SER A 262 2.08 -3.55 21.83
CA SER A 262 0.92 -2.65 21.70
C SER A 262 1.36 -1.20 21.70
N TYR A 263 0.56 -0.34 21.09
CA TYR A 263 0.81 1.10 21.13
C TYR A 263 0.12 1.80 22.31
N LEU A 264 -0.93 1.23 22.92
CA LEU A 264 -1.61 1.79 24.10
C LEU A 264 -1.86 3.31 24.03
N GLY A 265 -2.39 3.78 22.90
CA GLY A 265 -2.66 5.21 22.64
C GLY A 265 -1.43 6.03 22.22
N ARG A 266 -0.27 5.41 21.97
CA ARG A 266 0.94 6.04 21.39
C ARG A 266 1.00 5.84 19.88
N GLN A 267 1.97 6.49 19.23
CA GLN A 267 2.19 6.36 17.80
C GLN A 267 2.85 5.03 17.39
N TRP A 268 3.62 4.41 18.28
CA TRP A 268 4.43 3.23 17.98
C TRP A 268 4.20 2.09 18.96
N ASN A 269 4.34 0.86 18.49
CA ASN A 269 4.18 -0.32 19.32
C ASN A 269 5.39 -0.48 20.24
N GLN A 270 5.13 -0.72 21.52
CA GLN A 270 6.12 -1.08 22.52
C GLN A 270 5.76 -2.41 23.16
N LEU A 271 6.70 -2.99 23.91
CA LEU A 271 6.43 -4.18 24.69
C LEU A 271 5.75 -3.79 26.00
N TRP A 272 4.74 -4.55 26.37
CA TRP A 272 3.97 -4.41 27.59
C TRP A 272 3.86 -5.74 28.30
N LEU A 273 3.68 -5.68 29.61
CA LEU A 273 3.50 -6.85 30.46
C LEU A 273 2.18 -6.74 31.24
N MET A 274 1.33 -7.76 31.12
CA MET A 274 0.12 -7.93 31.94
C MET A 274 0.17 -9.26 32.71
N THR A 275 -0.78 -9.46 33.63
CA THR A 275 -0.95 -10.77 34.28
C THR A 275 -1.63 -11.75 33.33
N SER A 276 -1.45 -13.06 33.56
CA SER A 276 -2.15 -14.12 32.80
C SER A 276 -3.67 -14.15 33.01
N GLU A 277 -4.16 -13.41 34.01
CA GLU A 277 -5.59 -13.20 34.26
C GLU A 277 -6.10 -11.85 33.70
N GLY A 278 -5.26 -11.11 32.97
CA GLY A 278 -5.55 -9.76 32.49
C GLY A 278 -5.10 -8.66 33.46
N GLY A 279 -5.85 -7.58 33.56
CA GLY A 279 -5.55 -6.43 34.41
C GLY A 279 -4.58 -5.41 33.78
N ASP A 280 -4.26 -4.35 34.54
CA ASP A 280 -3.46 -3.22 34.07
C ASP A 280 -2.03 -3.61 33.68
N PRO A 281 -1.52 -3.12 32.55
CA PRO A 281 -0.20 -3.50 32.08
C PRO A 281 0.83 -2.46 32.53
N PHE A 282 2.11 -2.80 32.38
CA PHE A 282 3.16 -1.78 32.42
C PHE A 282 4.10 -1.92 31.24
N PRO A 283 4.71 -0.82 30.78
CA PRO A 283 5.60 -0.86 29.63
C PRO A 283 6.94 -1.51 30.00
N LEU A 284 7.42 -2.37 29.12
CA LEU A 284 8.73 -3.01 29.21
C LEU A 284 9.78 -2.30 28.33
N THR A 285 9.35 -1.62 27.27
CA THR A 285 10.21 -0.80 26.39
C THR A 285 9.63 0.61 26.19
N TYR A 286 10.50 1.55 25.81
CA TYR A 286 10.17 2.96 25.61
C TYR A 286 10.88 3.49 24.35
N GLY A 287 10.23 4.40 23.61
CA GLY A 287 10.79 5.04 22.42
C GLY A 287 9.76 5.31 21.31
N GLU A 288 10.18 6.02 20.26
CA GLU A 288 9.41 6.38 19.06
C GLU A 288 9.80 5.49 17.87
N PHE A 289 9.56 4.20 18.04
CA PHE A 289 9.84 3.10 17.11
C PHE A 289 9.01 1.88 17.50
N ASP A 290 8.90 0.87 16.64
CA ASP A 290 8.23 -0.38 16.98
C ASP A 290 9.18 -1.36 17.72
N ALA A 291 8.67 -1.96 18.80
CA ALA A 291 9.19 -3.17 19.43
C ALA A 291 8.08 -4.23 19.43
N THR A 292 8.32 -5.35 18.74
CA THR A 292 7.29 -6.33 18.33
C THR A 292 7.79 -7.76 18.45
N ALA A 293 6.89 -8.74 18.25
CA ALA A 293 7.17 -10.17 18.28
C ALA A 293 7.98 -10.64 19.51
N PRO A 294 7.55 -10.29 20.74
CA PRO A 294 8.29 -10.68 21.94
C PRO A 294 8.20 -12.20 22.19
N ARG A 295 9.26 -12.80 22.73
CA ARG A 295 9.29 -14.18 23.24
C ARG A 295 10.09 -14.29 24.53
N TRP A 296 9.51 -14.89 25.55
CA TRP A 296 10.16 -15.26 26.79
C TRP A 296 11.23 -16.32 26.56
N SER A 297 12.34 -16.18 27.27
CA SER A 297 13.24 -17.30 27.52
C SER A 297 12.58 -18.31 28.45
N HIS A 298 12.95 -19.58 28.31
CA HIS A 298 12.40 -20.68 29.13
C HIS A 298 12.64 -20.52 30.64
N ASP A 299 13.69 -19.78 31.03
CA ASP A 299 13.96 -19.46 32.44
C ASP A 299 13.20 -18.23 32.97
N GLY A 300 12.44 -17.53 32.11
CA GLY A 300 11.64 -16.37 32.46
C GLY A 300 12.44 -15.11 32.83
N LYS A 301 13.75 -15.06 32.50
CA LYS A 301 14.64 -13.94 32.83
C LYS A 301 14.88 -12.98 31.67
N HIS A 302 14.56 -13.37 30.45
CA HIS A 302 14.84 -12.60 29.25
C HIS A 302 13.63 -12.58 28.32
N VAL A 303 13.50 -11.51 27.56
CA VAL A 303 12.56 -11.41 26.43
C VAL A 303 13.36 -11.06 25.19
N ALA A 304 13.26 -11.88 24.13
CA ALA A 304 13.76 -11.55 22.81
C ALA A 304 12.66 -10.84 22.00
N TYR A 305 13.00 -9.86 21.17
CA TYR A 305 12.03 -9.09 20.39
C TYR A 305 12.65 -8.48 19.14
N VAL A 306 11.79 -8.14 18.17
CA VAL A 306 12.17 -7.44 16.94
C VAL A 306 11.95 -5.94 17.13
N SER A 307 12.92 -5.11 16.74
CA SER A 307 12.81 -3.66 16.77
C SER A 307 13.25 -3.01 15.47
N ASN A 308 12.57 -1.93 15.09
CA ASN A 308 12.96 -1.05 14.00
C ASN A 308 13.54 0.30 14.49
N GLU A 309 14.08 0.36 15.71
CA GLU A 309 14.72 1.56 16.27
C GLU A 309 15.78 2.16 15.32
N GLY A 310 16.56 1.31 14.64
CA GLY A 310 17.54 1.71 13.61
C GLY A 310 16.98 1.89 12.20
N GLY A 311 15.67 1.94 12.02
CA GLY A 311 14.98 2.03 10.72
C GLY A 311 14.68 0.66 10.11
N ASN A 312 15.71 -0.17 9.92
CA ASN A 312 15.54 -1.58 9.52
C ASN A 312 15.23 -2.47 10.75
N THR A 313 14.69 -3.67 10.53
CA THR A 313 14.41 -4.61 11.62
C THR A 313 15.69 -5.19 12.21
N SER A 314 15.68 -5.41 13.52
CA SER A 314 16.82 -5.88 14.29
C SER A 314 16.37 -6.71 15.48
N LEU A 315 17.20 -7.68 15.89
CA LEU A 315 16.90 -8.56 17.01
C LEU A 315 17.53 -8.05 18.30
N TRP A 316 16.74 -8.05 19.37
CA TRP A 316 17.14 -7.58 20.69
C TRP A 316 16.74 -8.56 21.78
N VAL A 317 17.44 -8.48 22.91
CA VAL A 317 17.09 -9.15 24.15
C VAL A 317 17.07 -8.12 25.28
N ILE A 318 16.05 -8.20 26.13
CA ILE A 318 15.93 -7.40 27.36
C ILE A 318 15.87 -8.30 28.60
N ASP A 319 16.56 -7.90 29.67
CA ASP A 319 16.55 -8.59 30.97
C ASP A 319 15.31 -8.22 31.79
N VAL A 320 14.65 -9.21 32.38
CA VAL A 320 13.48 -9.05 33.24
C VAL A 320 13.64 -9.87 34.54
N PRO A 321 13.86 -9.23 35.70
CA PRO A 321 13.98 -7.78 35.93
C PRO A 321 15.34 -7.20 35.51
N GLY A 322 15.41 -5.87 35.38
CA GLY A 322 16.67 -5.11 35.22
C GLY A 322 16.74 -4.24 33.97
N GLY A 323 16.01 -4.56 32.91
CA GLY A 323 15.85 -3.71 31.73
C GLY A 323 17.10 -3.57 30.85
N LYS A 324 18.17 -4.34 31.11
CA LYS A 324 19.38 -4.32 30.28
C LYS A 324 19.04 -4.83 28.88
N LYS A 325 19.18 -3.95 27.89
CA LYS A 325 18.98 -4.25 26.47
C LYS A 325 20.29 -4.63 25.80
N ARG A 326 20.26 -5.66 24.93
CA ARG A 326 21.39 -6.05 24.07
C ARG A 326 20.89 -6.40 22.68
N ARG A 327 21.55 -5.85 21.65
CA ARG A 327 21.29 -6.21 20.26
C ARG A 327 22.00 -7.53 19.93
N VAL A 328 21.32 -8.41 19.20
CA VAL A 328 21.88 -9.65 18.67
C VAL A 328 22.21 -9.42 17.19
N GLU A 329 23.50 -9.24 16.89
CA GLU A 329 23.96 -8.90 15.54
C GLU A 329 24.64 -10.10 14.88
N ALA A 330 24.16 -10.50 13.69
CA ALA A 330 24.79 -11.52 12.85
C ALA A 330 25.85 -10.89 11.93
N ARG A 331 27.05 -10.63 12.47
CA ARG A 331 28.17 -10.02 11.73
C ARG A 331 28.89 -11.05 10.86
N GLN A 332 28.97 -12.29 11.33
CA GLN A 332 29.49 -13.42 10.56
C GLN A 332 28.33 -14.35 10.24
N ARG A 333 28.13 -14.65 8.95
CA ARG A 333 27.01 -15.46 8.47
C ARG A 333 27.55 -16.70 7.79
N HIS A 334 27.28 -17.86 8.37
CA HIS A 334 27.62 -19.16 7.81
C HIS A 334 26.42 -19.70 7.03
N TYR A 335 26.49 -19.61 5.71
CA TYR A 335 25.45 -20.08 4.80
C TYR A 335 25.50 -21.60 4.64
N ARG A 336 24.34 -22.25 4.51
CA ARG A 336 24.23 -23.70 4.28
C ARG A 336 24.65 -24.07 2.85
N GLY A 337 24.39 -23.19 1.89
CA GLY A 337 24.79 -23.32 0.49
C GLY A 337 26.03 -22.51 0.15
N THR A 338 26.59 -22.73 -1.05
CA THR A 338 27.69 -21.91 -1.54
C THR A 338 27.17 -20.55 -2.03
N VAL A 339 27.70 -19.48 -1.45
CA VAL A 339 27.36 -18.10 -1.82
C VAL A 339 28.56 -17.40 -2.48
N GLY A 340 28.28 -16.34 -3.22
CA GLY A 340 29.26 -15.39 -3.74
C GLY A 340 28.88 -13.95 -3.38
N THR A 341 29.80 -13.02 -3.63
CA THR A 341 29.59 -11.59 -3.37
C THR A 341 29.49 -10.82 -4.69
N LEU A 342 28.35 -10.19 -4.92
CA LEU A 342 28.09 -9.34 -6.08
C LEU A 342 28.19 -7.86 -5.68
N ARG A 343 29.12 -7.11 -6.27
CA ARG A 343 29.11 -5.65 -6.23
C ARG A 343 28.40 -5.10 -7.46
N ILE A 344 27.42 -4.23 -7.27
CA ILE A 344 26.74 -3.52 -8.36
C ILE A 344 27.09 -2.04 -8.26
N ASP A 345 27.62 -1.49 -9.35
CA ASP A 345 27.92 -0.06 -9.53
C ASP A 345 26.96 0.52 -10.58
N VAL A 346 26.02 1.38 -10.18
CA VAL A 346 25.09 2.07 -11.08
C VAL A 346 25.64 3.46 -11.38
N VAL A 347 25.81 3.77 -12.67
CA VAL A 347 26.41 5.03 -13.12
C VAL A 347 25.64 5.66 -14.27
N ASP A 348 25.82 6.97 -14.45
CA ASP A 348 25.43 7.66 -15.68
C ASP A 348 26.45 7.44 -16.81
N ARG A 349 26.18 7.99 -18.01
CA ARG A 349 27.08 7.91 -19.18
C ARG A 349 28.45 8.55 -18.95
N SER A 350 28.57 9.51 -18.03
CA SER A 350 29.87 10.10 -17.65
C SER A 350 30.66 9.21 -16.68
N GLY A 351 30.01 8.19 -16.12
CA GLY A 351 30.58 7.26 -15.16
C GLY A 351 30.45 7.69 -13.70
N ARG A 352 29.70 8.76 -13.42
CA ARG A 352 29.37 9.18 -12.05
C ARG A 352 28.33 8.24 -11.45
N ALA A 353 28.53 7.86 -10.19
CA ALA A 353 27.56 7.02 -9.47
C ALA A 353 26.23 7.75 -9.30
N ILE A 354 25.12 7.03 -9.54
CA ILE A 354 23.77 7.56 -9.42
C ILE A 354 22.89 6.61 -8.60
N ALA A 355 21.99 7.17 -7.80
CA ALA A 355 21.02 6.38 -7.07
C ALA A 355 20.03 5.71 -8.03
N ALA A 356 19.57 4.51 -7.67
CA ALA A 356 18.63 3.71 -8.46
C ALA A 356 17.92 2.66 -7.60
N ARG A 357 16.72 2.27 -8.02
CA ARG A 357 16.05 1.05 -7.57
C ARG A 357 16.65 -0.15 -8.27
N LEU A 358 16.93 -1.21 -7.50
CA LEU A 358 17.54 -2.44 -7.97
C LEU A 358 16.66 -3.64 -7.63
N SER A 359 16.60 -4.61 -8.54
CA SER A 359 16.11 -5.95 -8.29
C SER A 359 17.22 -6.95 -8.60
N VAL A 360 17.41 -7.95 -7.73
CA VAL A 360 18.37 -9.05 -7.92
C VAL A 360 17.63 -10.35 -7.65
N THR A 361 17.40 -11.15 -8.68
CA THR A 361 16.62 -12.39 -8.60
C THR A 361 17.47 -13.58 -9.02
N ALA A 362 17.46 -14.66 -8.26
CA ALA A 362 18.11 -15.91 -8.65
C ALA A 362 17.19 -16.79 -9.51
N GLU A 363 17.74 -17.88 -10.05
CA GLU A 363 17.01 -18.81 -10.91
C GLU A 363 15.80 -19.48 -10.23
N ASP A 364 15.81 -19.62 -8.91
CA ASP A 364 14.67 -20.10 -8.11
C ASP A 364 13.56 -19.02 -7.93
N GLY A 365 13.76 -17.83 -8.49
CA GLY A 365 12.87 -16.68 -8.39
C GLY A 365 12.97 -15.90 -7.08
N ARG A 366 13.84 -16.28 -6.13
CA ARG A 366 14.02 -15.53 -4.88
C ARG A 366 14.72 -14.20 -5.14
N GLY A 367 14.22 -13.16 -4.48
CA GLY A 367 14.83 -11.83 -4.51
C GLY A 367 15.87 -11.63 -3.40
N TYR A 368 17.03 -11.07 -3.74
CA TYR A 368 18.16 -10.82 -2.84
C TYR A 368 18.43 -9.31 -2.72
N ALA A 369 18.85 -8.89 -1.52
CA ALA A 369 19.18 -7.50 -1.20
C ALA A 369 20.42 -7.45 -0.30
N PRO A 370 21.13 -6.32 -0.22
CA PRO A 370 22.19 -6.11 0.77
C PRO A 370 21.70 -6.40 2.20
N ASP A 371 22.64 -6.77 3.06
CA ASP A 371 22.35 -7.20 4.44
C ASP A 371 21.68 -6.13 5.30
N ASP A 372 21.87 -4.86 4.96
CA ASP A 372 21.36 -3.68 5.66
C ASP A 372 20.29 -2.89 4.89
N ALA A 373 20.07 -3.22 3.60
CA ALA A 373 19.09 -2.53 2.76
C ALA A 373 17.65 -2.87 3.14
N TRP A 374 16.73 -1.93 2.98
CA TRP A 374 15.31 -2.27 3.05
C TRP A 374 14.90 -3.04 1.81
N ARG A 375 14.32 -4.21 2.04
CA ARG A 375 13.84 -5.09 0.98
C ARG A 375 12.34 -4.88 0.85
N HIS A 376 11.92 -4.52 -0.34
CA HIS A 376 10.53 -4.35 -0.70
C HIS A 376 10.10 -5.47 -1.65
N ALA A 377 8.81 -5.70 -1.73
CA ALA A 377 8.17 -6.57 -2.70
C ALA A 377 6.84 -5.96 -3.15
N ASP A 378 6.33 -6.42 -4.28
CA ASP A 378 5.08 -5.96 -4.86
C ASP A 378 3.91 -6.86 -4.42
N GLU A 379 2.84 -6.27 -3.91
CA GLU A 379 1.72 -7.02 -3.28
C GLU A 379 0.83 -7.77 -4.28
N ALA A 380 1.05 -7.55 -5.58
CA ALA A 380 0.38 -8.27 -6.65
C ALA A 380 1.31 -8.51 -7.84
N PHE A 381 1.23 -9.68 -8.46
CA PHE A 381 2.08 -10.02 -9.60
C PHE A 381 1.43 -11.08 -10.50
N ASP A 382 1.99 -11.24 -11.71
CA ASP A 382 1.62 -12.32 -12.61
C ASP A 382 2.45 -13.58 -12.31
N ARG A 383 1.79 -14.60 -11.79
CA ARG A 383 2.42 -15.89 -11.44
C ARG A 383 2.87 -16.69 -12.66
N THR A 384 2.39 -16.36 -13.86
CA THR A 384 2.86 -16.97 -15.12
C THR A 384 4.22 -16.42 -15.56
N GLU A 385 4.58 -15.22 -15.10
CA GLU A 385 5.87 -14.57 -15.41
C GLU A 385 6.95 -14.86 -14.36
N ARG A 386 6.55 -15.06 -13.09
CA ARG A 386 7.48 -15.28 -11.98
C ARG A 386 6.83 -16.05 -10.82
N PRO A 387 7.60 -16.86 -10.06
CA PRO A 387 7.04 -17.65 -8.95
C PRO A 387 6.78 -16.82 -7.68
N TYR A 388 7.48 -15.71 -7.49
CA TYR A 388 7.39 -14.83 -6.33
C TYR A 388 7.21 -13.36 -6.72
N GLU A 389 6.81 -12.56 -5.75
CA GLU A 389 6.63 -11.10 -5.84
C GLU A 389 7.88 -10.40 -6.40
N TYR A 390 7.68 -9.27 -7.09
CA TYR A 390 8.78 -8.45 -7.60
C TYR A 390 9.55 -7.81 -6.42
N ALA A 391 10.68 -8.39 -6.05
CA ALA A 391 11.50 -7.87 -4.96
C ALA A 391 12.43 -6.73 -5.44
N TYR A 392 12.58 -5.68 -4.64
CA TYR A 392 13.48 -4.57 -4.94
C TYR A 392 14.07 -3.92 -3.69
N PHE A 393 15.09 -3.09 -3.87
CA PHE A 393 15.66 -2.22 -2.85
C PHE A 393 16.24 -0.95 -3.50
N HIS A 394 16.44 0.11 -2.72
CA HIS A 394 17.04 1.35 -3.20
C HIS A 394 18.55 1.39 -2.92
N SER A 395 19.30 1.98 -3.85
CA SER A 395 20.75 2.14 -3.77
C SER A 395 21.14 3.59 -3.98
N ALA A 396 22.18 4.04 -3.27
CA ALA A 396 22.85 5.31 -3.55
C ALA A 396 23.82 5.25 -4.76
N GLY A 397 23.86 4.12 -5.48
CA GLY A 397 24.64 3.90 -6.71
C GLY A 397 25.74 2.85 -6.59
N ARG A 398 26.02 2.34 -5.39
CA ARG A 398 26.88 1.19 -5.17
C ARG A 398 26.32 0.31 -4.06
N VAL A 399 26.21 -0.99 -4.32
CA VAL A 399 25.78 -1.98 -3.33
C VAL A 399 26.61 -3.25 -3.42
N VAL A 400 26.64 -3.99 -2.31
CA VAL A 400 27.22 -5.32 -2.22
C VAL A 400 26.13 -6.27 -1.74
N VAL A 401 25.91 -7.35 -2.49
CA VAL A 401 24.86 -8.34 -2.21
C VAL A 401 25.50 -9.72 -2.10
N THR A 402 25.16 -10.45 -1.04
CA THR A 402 25.48 -11.87 -0.92
C THR A 402 24.38 -12.69 -1.57
N VAL A 403 24.76 -13.57 -2.49
CA VAL A 403 23.82 -14.28 -3.39
C VAL A 403 24.28 -15.72 -3.59
N PRO A 404 23.39 -16.67 -3.92
CA PRO A 404 23.78 -18.02 -4.28
C PRO A 404 24.68 -18.03 -5.52
N ALA A 405 25.51 -19.07 -5.65
CA ALA A 405 26.18 -19.36 -6.91
C ALA A 405 25.14 -19.74 -7.99
N GLY A 406 25.39 -19.35 -9.25
CA GLY A 406 24.49 -19.61 -10.38
C GLY A 406 24.00 -18.34 -11.07
N ARG A 407 22.99 -18.47 -11.94
CA ARG A 407 22.46 -17.37 -12.74
C ARG A 407 21.65 -16.40 -11.89
N LEU A 408 21.88 -15.10 -12.10
CA LEU A 408 21.18 -14.00 -11.47
C LEU A 408 20.67 -13.03 -12.53
N HIS A 409 19.46 -12.51 -12.34
CA HIS A 409 18.87 -11.44 -13.14
C HIS A 409 18.90 -10.16 -12.32
N ILE A 410 19.45 -9.10 -12.91
CA ILE A 410 19.59 -7.78 -12.28
C ILE A 410 18.81 -6.78 -13.10
N GLU A 411 17.90 -6.05 -12.46
CA GLU A 411 17.17 -4.93 -13.06
C GLU A 411 17.53 -3.63 -12.34
N ALA A 412 17.76 -2.55 -13.08
CA ALA A 412 18.05 -1.23 -12.53
C ALA A 412 17.11 -0.17 -13.13
N TRP A 413 16.52 0.64 -12.25
CA TRP A 413 15.49 1.63 -12.56
C TRP A 413 15.77 2.95 -11.85
N ARG A 414 15.50 4.07 -12.51
CA ARG A 414 15.68 5.43 -11.95
C ARG A 414 14.56 6.38 -12.41
N GLY A 415 13.33 5.89 -12.46
CA GLY A 415 12.17 6.66 -12.92
C GLY A 415 11.98 6.69 -14.45
N PRO A 416 10.91 7.36 -14.93
CA PRO A 416 10.47 7.36 -16.33
C PRO A 416 11.41 8.08 -17.29
N GLU A 417 12.28 8.98 -16.79
CA GLU A 417 13.27 9.68 -17.61
C GLU A 417 14.49 8.83 -17.99
N TYR A 418 14.58 7.57 -17.55
CA TYR A 418 15.70 6.66 -17.84
C TYR A 418 15.24 5.36 -18.48
N ARG A 419 16.05 4.83 -19.41
CA ARG A 419 15.93 3.45 -19.87
C ARG A 419 16.27 2.52 -18.72
N MET A 420 15.37 1.57 -18.46
CA MET A 420 15.67 0.45 -17.56
C MET A 420 16.83 -0.38 -18.12
N ALA A 421 17.73 -0.80 -17.25
CA ALA A 421 18.76 -1.77 -17.58
C ALA A 421 18.39 -3.16 -17.05
N ARG A 422 18.56 -4.18 -17.88
CA ARG A 422 18.47 -5.60 -17.51
C ARG A 422 19.80 -6.28 -17.78
N VAL A 423 20.30 -7.03 -16.81
CA VAL A 423 21.61 -7.70 -16.89
C VAL A 423 21.52 -9.08 -16.28
N ASP A 424 21.91 -10.08 -17.07
CA ASP A 424 22.22 -11.42 -16.59
C ASP A 424 23.67 -11.53 -16.14
N VAL A 425 23.91 -12.17 -14.99
CA VAL A 425 25.25 -12.58 -14.56
C VAL A 425 25.24 -14.01 -14.04
N ASN A 426 26.39 -14.68 -14.11
CA ASN A 426 26.60 -15.98 -13.48
C ASN A 426 27.55 -15.82 -12.29
N MET A 427 27.07 -16.09 -11.08
CA MET A 427 27.84 -15.97 -9.85
C MET A 427 28.71 -17.23 -9.63
N PRO A 428 30.04 -17.12 -9.62
CA PRO A 428 30.91 -18.24 -9.28
C PRO A 428 30.76 -18.65 -7.80
N ALA A 429 30.88 -19.95 -7.55
CA ALA A 429 30.92 -20.54 -6.22
C ALA A 429 32.04 -19.91 -5.35
N GLY A 430 31.68 -19.27 -4.22
CA GLY A 430 32.63 -18.63 -3.30
C GLY A 430 33.33 -17.39 -3.87
N GLY A 431 32.98 -16.96 -5.07
CA GLY A 431 33.70 -15.91 -5.78
C GLY A 431 33.15 -14.51 -5.53
N ARG A 432 33.85 -13.53 -6.11
CA ARG A 432 33.46 -12.11 -6.11
C ARG A 432 33.25 -11.66 -7.53
N LEU A 433 32.14 -10.97 -7.79
CA LEU A 433 31.83 -10.39 -9.09
C LEU A 433 31.54 -8.90 -8.93
N VAL A 434 32.01 -8.10 -9.88
CA VAL A 434 31.68 -6.67 -9.98
C VAL A 434 30.91 -6.45 -11.27
N ARG A 435 29.73 -5.85 -11.18
CA ARG A 435 28.93 -5.45 -12.34
C ARG A 435 28.70 -3.95 -12.34
N ARG A 436 29.15 -3.30 -13.42
CA ARG A 436 28.84 -1.90 -13.72
C ARG A 436 27.61 -1.83 -14.63
N ILE A 437 26.63 -1.02 -14.26
CA ILE A 437 25.39 -0.79 -15.00
C ILE A 437 25.31 0.69 -15.34
N VAL A 438 25.20 1.01 -16.64
CA VAL A 438 25.06 2.39 -17.12
C VAL A 438 23.58 2.64 -17.40
N LEU A 439 22.97 3.62 -16.75
CA LEU A 439 21.60 4.04 -17.06
C LEU A 439 21.62 5.16 -18.10
N GLU A 440 20.83 5.00 -19.15
CA GLU A 440 20.72 5.96 -20.23
C GLU A 440 19.49 6.83 -20.05
N ARG A 441 19.67 8.15 -20.14
CA ARG A 441 18.56 9.09 -20.02
C ARG A 441 17.77 9.19 -21.33
N LEU A 442 16.44 9.06 -21.24
CA LEU A 442 15.48 9.17 -22.34
C LEU A 442 15.07 10.62 -22.63
N ASP A 443 14.88 11.41 -21.58
CA ASP A 443 14.51 12.83 -21.66
C ASP A 443 15.11 13.59 -20.47
N ASN A 444 15.21 14.91 -20.58
CA ASN A 444 15.60 15.81 -19.50
C ASN A 444 14.53 16.89 -19.31
N LEU A 445 13.50 16.52 -18.57
CA LEU A 445 12.36 17.37 -18.24
C LEU A 445 12.76 18.56 -17.35
N PRO A 446 13.62 18.40 -16.32
CA PRO A 446 14.11 19.54 -15.54
C PRO A 446 14.79 20.62 -16.40
N ALA A 447 15.55 20.25 -17.43
CA ALA A 447 16.15 21.22 -18.36
C ALA A 447 15.12 22.04 -19.18
N ARG A 448 13.86 21.60 -19.20
CA ARG A 448 12.72 22.29 -19.83
C ARG A 448 11.74 22.84 -18.79
N ALA A 449 12.18 23.03 -17.54
CA ALA A 449 11.40 23.54 -16.42
C ALA A 449 10.23 22.64 -15.97
N TRP A 450 10.31 21.33 -16.26
CA TRP A 450 9.36 20.33 -15.81
C TRP A 450 9.94 19.54 -14.62
N TRP A 451 9.25 19.60 -13.49
CA TRP A 451 9.67 18.96 -12.25
C TRP A 451 8.66 17.91 -11.82
N SER A 452 9.12 16.69 -11.56
CA SER A 452 8.24 15.61 -11.11
C SER A 452 7.94 15.69 -9.61
N GLY A 453 6.72 15.41 -9.20
CA GLY A 453 6.40 15.14 -7.81
C GLY A 453 5.41 14.00 -7.63
N ASP A 454 5.40 13.46 -6.43
CA ASP A 454 4.38 12.57 -5.92
C ASP A 454 3.61 13.34 -4.85
N VAL A 455 2.32 13.57 -5.09
CA VAL A 455 1.48 14.37 -4.18
C VAL A 455 0.92 13.55 -3.02
N HIS A 456 1.23 12.24 -2.95
CA HIS A 456 0.62 11.32 -2.00
C HIS A 456 1.57 10.22 -1.53
N VAL A 457 2.26 10.49 -0.44
CA VAL A 457 3.16 9.53 0.21
C VAL A 457 2.90 9.53 1.72
N HIS A 458 2.87 8.35 2.32
CA HIS A 458 2.82 8.15 3.78
C HIS A 458 4.13 7.56 4.27
N MET A 459 5.06 8.43 4.72
CA MET A 459 6.41 8.03 5.14
C MET A 459 6.38 6.90 6.18
N ASN A 460 5.54 7.01 7.20
CA ASN A 460 5.24 5.96 8.17
C ASN A 460 3.74 5.75 8.36
N TYR A 461 3.32 4.48 8.29
CA TYR A 461 1.93 4.11 8.53
C TYR A 461 1.80 2.89 9.46
N GLY A 462 2.05 1.68 8.95
CA GLY A 462 1.94 0.43 9.73
C GLY A 462 3.02 -0.63 9.44
N GLY A 463 3.96 -0.32 8.55
CA GLY A 463 4.93 -1.28 8.02
C GLY A 463 5.96 -1.83 9.02
N ALA A 464 6.83 -2.72 8.52
CA ALA A 464 7.89 -3.35 9.31
C ALA A 464 9.05 -2.39 9.61
N TYR A 465 9.29 -1.44 8.72
CA TYR A 465 10.37 -0.47 8.82
C TYR A 465 9.92 0.83 9.48
N ARG A 466 10.89 1.63 9.95
CA ARG A 466 10.68 2.99 10.45
C ARG A 466 11.41 3.97 9.56
N ASN A 467 10.66 4.74 8.79
CA ASN A 467 11.18 5.69 7.82
C ASN A 467 11.45 7.04 8.44
N THR A 468 12.32 7.78 7.79
CA THR A 468 12.76 9.11 8.20
C THR A 468 12.87 9.99 6.96
N PRO A 469 12.80 11.33 7.10
CA PRO A 469 12.98 12.24 5.98
C PRO A 469 14.24 11.93 5.14
N ARG A 470 15.35 11.57 5.80
CA ARG A 470 16.62 11.22 5.13
C ARG A 470 16.51 9.96 4.28
N HIS A 471 15.85 8.92 4.78
CA HIS A 471 15.70 7.68 4.04
C HIS A 471 14.66 7.81 2.92
N LEU A 472 13.56 8.54 3.15
CA LEU A 472 12.60 8.89 2.11
C LEU A 472 13.23 9.69 0.97
N ALA A 473 14.13 10.63 1.28
CA ALA A 473 14.91 11.35 0.27
C ALA A 473 15.83 10.43 -0.55
N LEU A 474 16.41 9.38 0.05
CA LEU A 474 17.16 8.36 -0.67
C LEU A 474 16.26 7.58 -1.65
N GLN A 475 15.06 7.18 -1.20
CA GLN A 475 14.09 6.48 -2.04
C GLN A 475 13.66 7.36 -3.22
N ALA A 476 13.29 8.62 -2.95
CA ALA A 476 12.93 9.60 -3.99
C ALA A 476 14.06 9.83 -5.01
N LYS A 477 15.30 10.01 -4.54
CA LYS A 477 16.47 10.18 -5.41
C LYS A 477 16.75 8.97 -6.29
N ALA A 478 16.54 7.77 -5.76
CA ALA A 478 16.67 6.52 -6.49
C ALA A 478 15.56 6.32 -7.55
N GLU A 479 14.43 7.02 -7.41
CA GLU A 479 13.32 7.04 -8.38
C GLU A 479 13.33 8.27 -9.31
N ASP A 480 14.37 9.12 -9.26
CA ASP A 480 14.45 10.44 -9.93
C ASP A 480 13.22 11.33 -9.67
N LEU A 481 12.78 11.37 -8.42
CA LEU A 481 11.66 12.18 -7.96
C LEU A 481 12.17 13.49 -7.35
N HIS A 482 11.56 14.61 -7.73
CA HIS A 482 12.00 15.96 -7.35
C HIS A 482 11.16 16.58 -6.23
N VAL A 483 9.88 16.21 -6.09
CA VAL A 483 9.02 16.67 -4.99
C VAL A 483 8.33 15.46 -4.36
N VAL A 484 8.35 15.38 -3.03
CA VAL A 484 7.54 14.44 -2.25
C VAL A 484 6.65 15.24 -1.31
N GLU A 485 5.33 15.11 -1.48
CA GLU A 485 4.36 15.55 -0.50
C GLU A 485 4.08 14.37 0.44
N ASN A 486 4.69 14.39 1.62
CA ASN A 486 4.41 13.42 2.67
C ASN A 486 3.09 13.78 3.35
N LEU A 487 2.00 13.13 2.96
CA LEU A 487 0.70 13.30 3.58
C LEU A 487 0.69 12.60 4.94
N ILE A 488 0.71 13.41 6.00
CA ILE A 488 0.47 12.92 7.35
C ILE A 488 -1.01 12.55 7.44
N VAL A 489 -1.28 11.35 7.96
CA VAL A 489 -2.63 10.76 8.03
C VAL A 489 -2.79 9.92 9.30
N ASN A 490 -4.02 9.70 9.73
CA ASN A 490 -4.31 8.73 10.77
C ASN A 490 -4.19 7.28 10.28
N LYS A 491 -3.61 6.43 11.12
CA LYS A 491 -3.78 4.98 11.10
C LYS A 491 -4.54 4.55 12.35
N GLU A 492 -5.80 4.16 12.16
CA GLU A 492 -6.75 3.98 13.26
C GLU A 492 -6.80 5.25 14.13
N GLN A 493 -6.38 5.18 15.40
CA GLN A 493 -6.37 6.29 16.35
C GLN A 493 -4.99 6.94 16.50
N ARG A 494 -4.04 6.63 15.60
CA ARG A 494 -2.65 7.10 15.63
C ARG A 494 -2.37 7.99 14.42
N ILE A 495 -1.41 8.88 14.52
CA ILE A 495 -0.87 9.70 13.43
C ILE A 495 0.66 9.56 13.48
N PRO A 496 1.25 8.49 12.91
CA PRO A 496 2.66 8.15 13.12
C PRO A 496 3.65 9.26 12.77
N ASP A 497 3.32 10.08 11.76
CA ASP A 497 4.20 11.13 11.24
C ASP A 497 3.91 12.53 11.81
N ILE A 498 3.02 12.68 12.80
CA ILE A 498 2.62 14.00 13.30
C ILE A 498 3.79 14.86 13.78
N ASP A 499 4.81 14.23 14.37
CA ASP A 499 6.01 14.90 14.87
C ASP A 499 6.87 15.53 13.75
N TYR A 500 6.64 15.15 12.50
CA TYR A 500 7.33 15.72 11.33
C TYR A 500 6.59 16.90 10.70
N PHE A 501 5.36 17.21 11.13
CA PHE A 501 4.61 18.31 10.54
C PHE A 501 5.36 19.64 10.68
N ARG A 502 5.48 20.35 9.56
CA ARG A 502 6.11 21.66 9.43
C ARG A 502 5.60 22.33 8.16
N THR A 503 5.64 23.66 8.12
CA THR A 503 5.08 24.46 7.02
C THR A 503 6.14 24.87 5.98
N ASP A 504 7.41 24.72 6.31
CA ASP A 504 8.55 24.88 5.40
C ASP A 504 9.12 23.52 4.99
N ALA A 505 9.90 23.49 3.90
CA ALA A 505 10.51 22.26 3.42
C ALA A 505 11.36 21.57 4.51
N ASP A 506 11.35 20.23 4.52
CA ASP A 506 12.17 19.46 5.45
C ASP A 506 13.67 19.74 5.21
N PRO A 507 14.54 19.76 6.24
CA PRO A 507 15.96 20.08 6.09
C PRO A 507 16.76 19.13 5.20
N VAL A 508 16.21 17.96 4.85
CA VAL A 508 16.82 17.05 3.85
C VAL A 508 16.64 17.53 2.41
N SER A 509 15.81 18.55 2.18
CA SER A 509 15.58 19.15 0.87
C SER A 509 16.86 19.79 0.31
N ALA A 510 16.96 19.81 -1.02
CA ALA A 510 18.09 20.28 -1.81
C ALA A 510 17.58 21.05 -3.05
N PRO A 511 18.46 21.76 -3.81
CA PRO A 511 18.02 22.54 -4.98
C PRO A 511 17.27 21.75 -6.07
N ASP A 512 17.47 20.43 -6.12
CA ASP A 512 16.84 19.50 -7.06
C ASP A 512 15.85 18.53 -6.40
N PHE A 513 15.58 18.67 -5.09
CA PHE A 513 14.69 17.80 -4.34
C PHE A 513 14.00 18.53 -3.19
N LEU A 514 12.67 18.44 -3.11
CA LEU A 514 11.87 18.97 -2.02
C LEU A 514 11.12 17.85 -1.32
N LEU A 515 11.25 17.79 0.01
CA LEU A 515 10.36 17.01 0.86
C LEU A 515 9.49 17.97 1.66
N MET A 516 8.18 17.84 1.48
CA MET A 516 7.16 18.63 2.15
C MET A 516 6.33 17.71 3.05
N HIS A 517 5.87 18.23 4.19
CA HIS A 517 4.93 17.51 5.07
C HIS A 517 3.55 18.15 4.91
N ALA A 518 2.68 17.43 4.21
CA ALA A 518 1.31 17.82 3.89
C ALA A 518 0.34 16.93 4.68
N GLN A 519 -0.96 17.02 4.39
CA GLN A 519 -2.00 16.30 5.13
C GLN A 519 -2.90 15.53 4.19
N GLU A 520 -3.22 14.28 4.55
CA GLU A 520 -4.43 13.64 4.06
C GLU A 520 -5.52 13.84 5.11
N PHE A 521 -6.69 14.33 4.68
CA PHE A 521 -7.89 14.32 5.51
C PHE A 521 -8.76 13.13 5.10
N HIS A 522 -9.03 12.27 6.07
CA HIS A 522 -9.60 10.96 5.84
C HIS A 522 -11.05 10.90 6.33
N THR A 523 -11.96 10.40 5.50
CA THR A 523 -13.35 10.17 5.91
C THR A 523 -13.84 8.81 5.45
N SER A 524 -14.64 8.14 6.28
CA SER A 524 -15.28 6.87 5.91
C SER A 524 -16.50 7.05 4.98
N VAL A 525 -16.87 8.30 4.66
CA VAL A 525 -18.13 8.63 3.98
C VAL A 525 -17.92 9.54 2.77
N TRP A 526 -17.16 10.62 2.89
CA TRP A 526 -17.07 11.70 1.89
C TRP A 526 -16.01 11.48 0.81
N GLY A 527 -15.11 10.51 1.01
CA GLY A 527 -13.86 10.42 0.26
C GLY A 527 -12.73 11.17 0.97
N HIS A 528 -11.55 11.17 0.36
CA HIS A 528 -10.32 11.65 1.00
C HIS A 528 -9.77 12.88 0.28
N LEU A 529 -9.10 13.74 1.04
CA LEU A 529 -8.46 14.94 0.50
C LEU A 529 -6.96 14.95 0.74
N GLY A 530 -6.20 15.38 -0.26
CA GLY A 530 -4.81 15.79 -0.11
C GLY A 530 -4.73 17.31 0.01
N VAL A 531 -4.23 17.80 1.15
CA VAL A 531 -4.10 19.23 1.49
C VAL A 531 -2.62 19.62 1.46
N LEU A 532 -2.21 20.29 0.39
CA LEU A 532 -0.81 20.57 0.07
C LEU A 532 -0.44 22.02 0.37
N GLY A 533 0.65 22.25 1.12
CA GLY A 533 1.19 23.59 1.33
C GLY A 533 0.48 24.41 2.42
N LEU A 534 0.03 23.77 3.51
CA LEU A 534 -0.43 24.47 4.72
C LEU A 534 0.68 25.39 5.26
N THR A 535 0.37 26.66 5.51
CA THR A 535 1.38 27.65 5.95
C THR A 535 1.34 28.00 7.43
N SER A 536 0.36 27.50 8.20
CA SER A 536 0.19 27.85 9.61
C SER A 536 0.20 26.64 10.54
N HIS A 537 -0.73 25.70 10.38
CA HIS A 537 -0.92 24.57 11.30
C HIS A 537 -1.60 23.39 10.62
N TYR A 538 -1.41 22.21 11.21
CA TYR A 538 -2.09 20.98 10.81
C TYR A 538 -3.58 21.05 11.15
N LEU A 539 -4.47 20.61 10.25
CA LEU A 539 -5.91 20.70 10.46
C LEU A 539 -6.39 19.57 11.38
N ILE A 540 -7.17 19.93 12.40
CA ILE A 540 -7.75 19.00 13.38
C ILE A 540 -9.28 19.20 13.50
N PRO A 541 -10.08 18.13 13.73
CA PRO A 541 -9.67 16.73 13.75
C PRO A 541 -9.19 16.26 12.36
N GLU A 542 -8.35 15.23 12.31
CA GLU A 542 -7.73 14.77 11.06
C GLU A 542 -8.58 13.77 10.26
N TYR A 543 -9.70 13.30 10.84
CA TYR A 543 -10.68 12.45 10.19
C TYR A 543 -12.10 12.67 10.72
N ALA A 544 -13.10 12.21 9.96
CA ALA A 544 -14.53 12.27 10.34
C ALA A 544 -15.31 11.02 9.88
N GLY A 545 -16.48 10.78 10.48
CA GLY A 545 -17.38 9.67 10.17
C GLY A 545 -16.98 8.31 10.76
N TYR A 546 -16.15 8.25 11.80
CA TYR A 546 -15.66 6.99 12.36
C TYR A 546 -16.53 6.49 13.52
N PRO A 547 -17.34 5.42 13.34
CA PRO A 547 -18.29 4.97 14.36
C PRO A 547 -17.61 4.60 15.69
N ASN A 548 -18.31 4.86 16.80
CA ASN A 548 -17.82 4.63 18.17
C ASN A 548 -16.51 5.36 18.52
N THR A 549 -16.25 6.51 17.89
CA THR A 549 -15.16 7.42 18.25
C THR A 549 -15.69 8.84 18.48
N ALA A 550 -14.87 9.73 19.03
CA ALA A 550 -15.23 11.16 19.13
C ALA A 550 -15.39 11.85 17.76
N ALA A 551 -14.88 11.23 16.68
CA ALA A 551 -15.04 11.67 15.30
C ALA A 551 -16.15 10.90 14.57
N ALA A 552 -17.16 10.40 15.30
CA ALA A 552 -18.26 9.65 14.71
C ALA A 552 -19.17 10.50 13.82
N SER A 553 -19.33 11.80 14.14
CA SER A 553 -20.15 12.70 13.32
C SER A 553 -19.66 12.70 11.88
N LEU A 554 -20.60 12.79 10.93
CA LEU A 554 -20.29 13.01 9.52
C LEU A 554 -19.78 14.44 9.25
N TYR A 555 -19.65 15.28 10.27
CA TYR A 555 -19.06 16.61 10.18
C TYR A 555 -17.69 16.63 10.90
N PRO A 556 -16.67 17.36 10.40
CA PRO A 556 -16.66 18.18 9.18
C PRO A 556 -16.70 17.35 7.89
N THR A 557 -17.23 17.94 6.82
CA THR A 557 -17.16 17.35 5.47
C THR A 557 -15.91 17.80 4.74
N ASN A 558 -15.65 17.24 3.55
CA ASN A 558 -14.48 17.62 2.74
C ASN A 558 -14.54 19.11 2.34
N ALA A 559 -15.72 19.64 2.06
CA ALA A 559 -15.92 21.07 1.80
C ALA A 559 -15.42 21.96 2.96
N ASN A 560 -15.65 21.56 4.21
CA ASN A 560 -15.23 22.34 5.38
C ASN A 560 -13.72 22.32 5.54
N ILE A 561 -13.09 21.17 5.33
CA ILE A 561 -11.64 21.04 5.38
C ILE A 561 -10.96 21.79 4.24
N ALA A 562 -11.58 21.79 3.05
CA ALA A 562 -11.08 22.56 1.92
C ALA A 562 -11.01 24.06 2.24
N ASP A 563 -12.06 24.62 2.86
CA ASP A 563 -12.08 26.01 3.29
C ASP A 563 -10.96 26.33 4.28
N LEU A 564 -10.76 25.49 5.30
CA LEU A 564 -9.67 25.65 6.28
C LEU A 564 -8.28 25.56 5.63
N GLY A 565 -8.12 24.67 4.63
CA GLY A 565 -6.88 24.57 3.85
C GLY A 565 -6.64 25.83 3.01
N HIS A 566 -7.65 26.32 2.31
CA HIS A 566 -7.58 27.54 1.50
C HIS A 566 -7.31 28.80 2.32
N GLU A 567 -7.83 28.89 3.55
CA GLU A 567 -7.50 29.97 4.49
C GLU A 567 -5.99 30.03 4.81
N GLN A 568 -5.29 28.88 4.75
CA GLN A 568 -3.84 28.80 4.87
C GLN A 568 -3.10 28.85 3.53
N GLY A 569 -3.80 29.06 2.41
CA GLY A 569 -3.21 29.10 1.07
C GLY A 569 -2.81 27.73 0.49
N ALA A 570 -3.28 26.63 1.09
CA ALA A 570 -3.03 25.29 0.59
C ALA A 570 -3.78 25.01 -0.72
N LEU A 571 -3.30 24.05 -1.51
CA LEU A 571 -4.11 23.41 -2.55
C LEU A 571 -4.83 22.20 -1.98
N VAL A 572 -6.08 22.02 -2.37
CA VAL A 572 -6.92 20.91 -1.93
C VAL A 572 -7.28 20.06 -3.14
N GLY A 573 -6.99 18.77 -3.07
CA GLY A 573 -7.36 17.84 -4.13
C GLY A 573 -7.99 16.57 -3.60
N TYR A 574 -8.74 15.90 -4.47
CA TYR A 574 -9.29 14.58 -4.19
C TYR A 574 -8.27 13.51 -4.55
N VAL A 575 -8.01 12.63 -3.59
CA VAL A 575 -6.98 11.58 -3.68
C VAL A 575 -7.62 10.20 -3.82
N HIS A 576 -6.98 9.33 -4.61
CA HIS A 576 -7.44 7.96 -4.98
C HIS A 576 -8.99 7.78 -4.98
N PRO A 577 -9.73 8.54 -5.80
CA PRO A 577 -11.16 8.70 -5.58
C PRO A 577 -12.00 7.47 -5.93
N PHE A 578 -11.60 6.61 -6.89
CA PHE A 578 -12.48 5.56 -7.43
C PHE A 578 -11.78 4.25 -7.85
N ASP A 579 -11.85 3.23 -7.00
CA ASP A 579 -11.53 1.83 -7.38
C ASP A 579 -12.67 1.15 -8.16
N THR A 580 -13.90 1.61 -7.94
CA THR A 580 -15.11 1.10 -8.58
C THR A 580 -15.86 2.24 -9.23
N LYS A 581 -16.45 1.97 -10.40
CA LYS A 581 -17.17 2.98 -11.16
C LYS A 581 -18.43 3.42 -10.41
N PRO A 582 -18.54 4.70 -10.00
CA PRO A 582 -19.75 5.20 -9.37
C PRO A 582 -20.93 5.17 -10.35
N ASP A 583 -22.04 4.56 -9.91
CA ASP A 583 -23.29 4.53 -10.68
C ASP A 583 -24.44 5.16 -9.87
N PRO A 584 -24.79 6.43 -10.16
CA PRO A 584 -25.94 7.09 -9.56
C PRO A 584 -27.29 6.43 -9.86
N SER A 585 -27.38 5.49 -10.80
CA SER A 585 -28.61 4.74 -11.08
C SER A 585 -28.75 3.45 -10.27
N ASP A 586 -27.64 2.89 -9.77
CA ASP A 586 -27.65 1.68 -8.94
C ASP A 586 -28.00 2.00 -7.49
N THR A 587 -29.29 1.89 -7.13
CA THR A 587 -29.78 2.14 -5.78
C THR A 587 -29.43 1.06 -4.75
N THR A 588 -28.75 -0.02 -5.16
CA THR A 588 -28.40 -1.14 -4.27
C THR A 588 -27.06 -0.92 -3.54
N ALA A 589 -26.13 -0.17 -4.13
CA ALA A 589 -24.85 0.20 -3.51
C ALA A 589 -24.93 1.57 -2.81
N GLY A 590 -24.13 1.81 -1.76
CA GLY A 590 -24.00 3.16 -1.19
C GLY A 590 -23.29 4.12 -2.14
N LEU A 591 -23.68 5.40 -2.14
CA LEU A 591 -23.01 6.45 -2.92
C LEU A 591 -22.92 7.73 -2.09
N THR A 592 -21.74 7.97 -1.49
CA THR A 592 -21.54 9.04 -0.50
C THR A 592 -20.36 9.97 -0.79
N TYR A 593 -19.54 9.70 -1.82
CA TYR A 593 -18.40 10.57 -2.15
C TYR A 593 -18.84 11.99 -2.51
N GLU A 594 -18.23 12.98 -1.87
CA GLU A 594 -18.61 14.40 -1.93
C GLU A 594 -17.98 15.16 -3.11
N LEU A 595 -17.09 14.52 -3.89
CA LEU A 595 -16.38 15.15 -5.01
C LEU A 595 -17.26 16.02 -5.93
N PRO A 596 -18.45 15.59 -6.42
CA PRO A 596 -19.27 16.45 -7.28
C PRO A 596 -19.79 17.71 -6.59
N VAL A 597 -20.04 17.64 -5.28
CA VAL A 597 -20.49 18.77 -4.45
C VAL A 597 -19.34 19.76 -4.32
N ASP A 598 -18.18 19.29 -3.91
CA ASP A 598 -17.00 20.12 -3.66
C ASP A 598 -16.49 20.81 -4.93
N VAL A 599 -16.50 20.11 -6.07
CA VAL A 599 -16.18 20.71 -7.36
C VAL A 599 -17.17 21.81 -7.73
N ALA A 600 -18.49 21.58 -7.55
CA ALA A 600 -19.51 22.58 -7.82
C ALA A 600 -19.38 23.82 -6.92
N LEU A 601 -18.92 23.64 -5.69
CA LEU A 601 -18.69 24.71 -4.72
C LEU A 601 -17.30 25.38 -4.87
N GLY A 602 -16.47 24.95 -5.82
CA GLY A 602 -15.15 25.53 -6.08
C GLY A 602 -14.09 25.19 -5.02
N LYS A 603 -14.24 24.05 -4.34
CA LYS A 603 -13.38 23.62 -3.23
C LYS A 603 -12.18 22.77 -3.67
N VAL A 604 -12.16 22.32 -4.92
CA VAL A 604 -11.16 21.39 -5.45
C VAL A 604 -10.23 22.10 -6.44
N ASP A 605 -8.92 22.10 -6.14
CA ASP A 605 -7.87 22.70 -6.98
C ASP A 605 -7.22 21.71 -7.95
N TYR A 606 -7.23 20.41 -7.63
CA TYR A 606 -6.69 19.34 -8.46
C TYR A 606 -7.38 18.00 -8.16
N ILE A 607 -7.22 17.03 -9.05
CA ILE A 607 -7.67 15.66 -8.82
C ILE A 607 -6.54 14.69 -9.15
N GLU A 608 -6.35 13.68 -8.31
CA GLU A 608 -5.51 12.53 -8.64
C GLU A 608 -6.17 11.71 -9.75
N VAL A 609 -5.94 12.09 -11.01
CA VAL A 609 -6.37 11.30 -12.17
C VAL A 609 -5.67 9.94 -12.19
N MET A 610 -4.51 9.88 -11.54
CA MET A 610 -3.69 8.70 -11.41
C MET A 610 -3.27 8.52 -9.94
N GLY A 611 -3.54 7.36 -9.36
CA GLY A 611 -3.15 7.07 -7.98
C GLY A 611 -3.31 5.59 -7.62
N TYR A 612 -3.65 5.29 -6.37
CA TYR A 612 -3.98 3.91 -5.98
C TYR A 612 -5.22 3.40 -6.73
N SER A 613 -6.16 4.28 -7.07
CA SER A 613 -7.36 3.95 -7.83
C SER A 613 -7.14 3.47 -9.26
N ASP A 614 -8.19 2.94 -9.88
CA ASP A 614 -8.16 2.68 -11.32
C ASP A 614 -8.17 4.00 -12.12
N HIS A 615 -7.16 4.13 -12.98
CA HIS A 615 -6.85 5.35 -13.72
C HIS A 615 -7.92 5.67 -14.79
N LEU A 616 -8.50 4.63 -15.42
CA LEU A 616 -9.50 4.79 -16.48
C LEU A 616 -10.89 5.11 -15.91
N ILE A 617 -11.28 4.47 -14.82
CA ILE A 617 -12.51 4.77 -14.08
C ILE A 617 -12.46 6.21 -13.57
N THR A 618 -11.36 6.58 -12.92
CA THR A 618 -11.17 7.94 -12.41
C THR A 618 -11.20 8.97 -13.55
N SER A 619 -10.53 8.68 -14.67
CA SER A 619 -10.59 9.52 -15.87
C SER A 619 -12.01 9.71 -16.40
N GLU A 620 -12.86 8.67 -16.41
CA GLU A 620 -14.24 8.79 -16.87
C GLU A 620 -15.04 9.80 -16.04
N ILE A 621 -14.94 9.74 -14.71
CA ILE A 621 -15.64 10.69 -13.83
C ILE A 621 -15.07 12.10 -13.97
N TRP A 622 -13.74 12.22 -14.05
CA TRP A 622 -13.07 13.50 -14.30
C TRP A 622 -13.55 14.15 -15.60
N TYR A 623 -13.66 13.38 -16.69
CA TYR A 623 -14.14 13.87 -17.99
C TYR A 623 -15.58 14.41 -17.91
N ARG A 624 -16.46 13.76 -17.14
CA ARG A 624 -17.83 14.26 -16.92
C ARG A 624 -17.84 15.60 -16.19
N LEU A 625 -16.96 15.79 -15.20
CA LEU A 625 -16.80 17.09 -14.52
C LEU A 625 -16.30 18.15 -15.51
N LEU A 626 -15.29 17.84 -16.32
CA LEU A 626 -14.78 18.76 -17.34
C LEU A 626 -15.84 19.12 -18.39
N ASN A 627 -16.70 18.16 -18.78
CA ASN A 627 -17.84 18.39 -19.69
C ASN A 627 -18.88 19.38 -19.13
N CYS A 628 -18.97 19.52 -17.81
CA CYS A 628 -19.77 20.54 -17.13
C CYS A 628 -19.07 21.91 -17.05
N GLY A 629 -17.89 22.06 -17.65
CA GLY A 629 -17.13 23.32 -17.70
C GLY A 629 -16.22 23.57 -16.49
N PHE A 630 -16.10 22.62 -15.57
CA PHE A 630 -15.15 22.73 -14.46
C PHE A 630 -13.72 22.62 -14.98
N ARG A 631 -12.81 23.40 -14.39
CA ARG A 631 -11.38 23.37 -14.70
C ARG A 631 -10.64 22.64 -13.61
N LEU A 632 -10.42 21.35 -13.80
CA LEU A 632 -9.76 20.48 -12.83
C LEU A 632 -8.44 19.94 -13.40
N PRO A 633 -7.29 20.47 -12.95
CA PRO A 633 -5.97 19.94 -13.25
C PRO A 633 -5.80 18.47 -12.84
N ALA A 634 -5.05 17.73 -13.66
CA ALA A 634 -4.60 16.38 -13.33
C ALA A 634 -3.35 16.45 -12.43
N ALA A 635 -3.40 15.74 -11.30
CA ALA A 635 -2.25 15.40 -10.47
C ALA A 635 -2.16 13.87 -10.30
N ALA A 636 -1.10 13.42 -9.66
CA ALA A 636 -0.90 12.01 -9.35
C ALA A 636 -0.17 11.81 -8.05
N GLY A 637 -0.66 10.85 -7.28
CA GLY A 637 -0.14 10.50 -5.97
C GLY A 637 -0.11 8.99 -5.81
N THR A 638 1.02 8.41 -5.39
CA THR A 638 1.16 6.95 -5.35
C THR A 638 0.29 6.30 -4.29
N ASP A 639 -0.05 7.05 -3.23
CA ASP A 639 -0.48 6.47 -1.95
C ASP A 639 0.59 5.47 -1.46
N ALA A 640 1.85 5.93 -1.51
CA ALA A 640 2.99 5.08 -1.21
C ALA A 640 3.17 4.92 0.29
N PHE A 641 3.36 3.69 0.75
CA PHE A 641 3.73 3.38 2.13
C PHE A 641 5.15 2.80 2.21
N PRO A 642 6.20 3.62 1.97
CA PRO A 642 7.59 3.16 1.83
C PRO A 642 8.19 2.47 3.04
N ASN A 643 7.51 2.45 4.20
CA ASN A 643 7.93 1.71 5.38
C ASN A 643 7.41 0.26 5.44
N PHE A 644 6.60 -0.16 4.46
CA PHE A 644 6.18 -1.55 4.30
C PHE A 644 7.23 -2.39 3.53
N ALA A 645 7.32 -3.67 3.88
CA ALA A 645 8.21 -4.62 3.21
C ALA A 645 7.58 -5.24 1.95
N SER A 646 6.25 -5.23 1.84
CA SER A 646 5.51 -5.59 0.63
C SER A 646 4.31 -4.65 0.56
N LEU A 647 4.20 -3.87 -0.51
CA LEU A 647 3.02 -3.07 -0.87
C LEU A 647 3.27 -2.48 -2.26
N ARG A 648 2.20 -2.05 -2.96
CA ARG A 648 2.28 -1.45 -4.30
C ARG A 648 3.23 -0.25 -4.35
N GLY A 649 4.38 -0.47 -4.99
CA GLY A 649 5.24 0.58 -5.53
C GLY A 649 6.09 1.41 -4.55
N PRO A 650 7.22 1.96 -5.02
CA PRO A 650 7.96 2.98 -4.30
C PRO A 650 7.31 4.38 -4.45
N PRO A 651 7.70 5.37 -3.62
CA PRO A 651 7.35 6.78 -3.85
C PRO A 651 7.72 7.23 -5.27
N GLY A 652 6.79 7.91 -5.92
CA GLY A 652 6.91 8.34 -7.32
C GLY A 652 6.68 7.23 -8.34
N LEU A 653 6.13 6.06 -7.95
CA LEU A 653 5.69 5.06 -8.92
C LEU A 653 4.74 5.70 -9.93
N VAL A 654 3.71 6.39 -9.43
CA VAL A 654 2.94 7.35 -10.21
C VAL A 654 3.41 8.74 -9.80
N ARG A 655 3.42 9.67 -10.75
CA ARG A 655 3.91 11.02 -10.50
C ARG A 655 3.29 12.02 -11.44
N VAL A 656 3.23 13.27 -10.99
CA VAL A 656 2.88 14.43 -11.81
C VAL A 656 4.15 15.18 -12.20
N PHE A 657 4.32 15.48 -13.48
CA PHE A 657 5.29 16.47 -13.94
C PHE A 657 4.61 17.82 -14.05
N VAL A 658 5.23 18.84 -13.47
CA VAL A 658 4.68 20.20 -13.40
C VAL A 658 5.65 21.18 -14.03
N GLN A 659 5.13 22.02 -14.93
CA GLN A 659 5.91 23.12 -15.48
C GLN A 659 5.84 24.35 -14.57
N SER A 660 6.92 24.61 -13.83
CA SER A 660 6.91 25.61 -12.75
C SER A 660 8.07 26.61 -12.75
N GLY A 661 9.13 26.40 -13.53
CA GLY A 661 10.25 27.34 -13.61
C GLY A 661 11.60 26.67 -13.81
N ALA A 662 12.63 27.46 -14.12
CA ALA A 662 13.98 26.95 -14.36
C ALA A 662 14.65 26.37 -13.10
N THR A 663 14.19 26.78 -11.92
CA THR A 663 14.62 26.28 -10.61
C THR A 663 13.42 25.67 -9.89
N LEU A 664 13.67 24.65 -9.08
CA LEU A 664 12.64 24.03 -8.27
C LEU A 664 12.29 24.92 -7.07
N ASP A 665 11.06 25.41 -7.04
CA ASP A 665 10.45 26.16 -5.92
C ASP A 665 9.05 25.60 -5.66
N HIS A 666 8.74 25.30 -4.40
CA HIS A 666 7.49 24.63 -4.03
C HIS A 666 6.25 25.45 -4.38
N ARG A 667 6.26 26.76 -4.13
CA ARG A 667 5.09 27.61 -4.38
C ARG A 667 4.82 27.74 -5.88
N GLN A 668 5.87 27.92 -6.68
CA GLN A 668 5.76 27.91 -8.14
C GLN A 668 5.30 26.55 -8.67
N TRP A 669 5.74 25.46 -8.04
CA TRP A 669 5.32 24.10 -8.35
C TRP A 669 3.82 23.90 -8.09
N LEU A 670 3.31 24.25 -6.90
CA LEU A 670 1.87 24.23 -6.61
C LEU A 670 1.10 25.14 -7.57
N ALA A 671 1.58 26.35 -7.86
CA ALA A 671 0.95 27.24 -8.84
C ALA A 671 0.90 26.63 -10.26
N GLY A 672 1.87 25.79 -10.63
CA GLY A 672 1.86 25.01 -11.85
C GLY A 672 0.78 23.93 -11.87
N ILE A 673 0.58 23.23 -10.75
CA ILE A 673 -0.54 22.28 -10.57
C ILE A 673 -1.87 23.00 -10.75
N LYS A 674 -2.11 24.06 -9.97
CA LYS A 674 -3.38 24.83 -10.03
C LYS A 674 -3.68 25.38 -11.43
N ALA A 675 -2.64 25.71 -12.20
CA ALA A 675 -2.78 26.20 -13.56
C ALA A 675 -2.97 25.10 -14.62
N GLY A 676 -2.97 23.82 -14.26
CA GLY A 676 -3.09 22.71 -15.22
C GLY A 676 -1.88 22.54 -16.12
N ARG A 677 -0.72 23.09 -15.77
CA ARG A 677 0.53 22.87 -16.51
C ARG A 677 1.18 21.55 -16.10
N THR A 678 0.40 20.47 -16.20
CA THR A 678 0.75 19.17 -15.64
C THR A 678 0.44 18.02 -16.58
N PHE A 679 1.23 16.95 -16.48
CA PHE A 679 0.85 15.64 -16.96
C PHE A 679 1.21 14.57 -15.91
N VAL A 680 0.44 13.51 -15.87
CA VAL A 680 0.59 12.40 -14.91
C VAL A 680 1.12 11.17 -15.62
N THR A 681 1.92 10.35 -14.92
CA THR A 681 2.54 9.16 -15.52
C THR A 681 3.08 8.18 -14.48
N ASN A 682 3.16 6.91 -14.84
CA ASN A 682 4.01 5.89 -14.20
C ASN A 682 5.08 5.29 -15.15
N GLY A 683 5.26 5.87 -16.33
CA GLY A 683 6.18 5.41 -17.36
C GLY A 683 6.20 6.31 -18.60
N PRO A 684 5.09 6.42 -19.35
CA PRO A 684 5.05 7.21 -20.58
C PRO A 684 5.17 8.72 -20.34
N LEU A 685 6.11 9.39 -21.00
CA LEU A 685 6.31 10.83 -20.99
C LEU A 685 5.59 11.45 -22.19
N LEU A 686 4.77 12.48 -21.93
CA LEU A 686 3.90 13.11 -22.92
C LEU A 686 4.31 14.56 -23.22
N ASP A 687 4.16 14.98 -24.48
CA ASP A 687 4.12 16.39 -24.91
C ASP A 687 2.88 16.59 -25.76
N PHE A 688 2.09 17.63 -25.47
CA PHE A 688 0.82 17.87 -26.15
C PHE A 688 0.59 19.37 -26.32
N LYS A 689 0.29 19.77 -27.56
CA LYS A 689 -0.06 21.15 -27.90
C LYS A 689 -1.17 21.18 -28.94
N ILE A 690 -2.06 22.16 -28.85
CA ILE A 690 -3.07 22.42 -29.88
C ILE A 690 -2.89 23.85 -30.37
N ALA A 691 -2.75 24.04 -31.69
CA ALA A 691 -2.49 25.34 -32.32
C ALA A 691 -1.31 26.09 -31.67
N GLY A 692 -0.27 25.35 -31.25
CA GLY A 692 0.91 25.89 -30.57
C GLY A 692 0.73 26.21 -29.08
N ARG A 693 -0.48 26.08 -28.54
CA ARG A 693 -0.81 26.31 -27.12
C ARG A 693 -0.56 25.07 -26.27
N ALA A 694 -0.07 25.29 -25.06
CA ALA A 694 0.35 24.23 -24.14
C ALA A 694 -0.80 23.75 -23.24
N ILE A 695 -0.60 22.61 -22.57
CA ILE A 695 -1.52 22.07 -21.57
C ILE A 695 -1.77 23.08 -20.43
N GLY A 696 -3.01 23.17 -19.96
CA GLY A 696 -3.47 24.19 -19.01
C GLY A 696 -3.91 25.51 -19.66
N GLU A 697 -3.58 25.77 -20.93
CA GLU A 697 -3.99 26.99 -21.63
C GLU A 697 -5.41 26.89 -22.23
N GLU A 698 -5.97 28.06 -22.56
CA GLU A 698 -7.25 28.21 -23.26
C GLU A 698 -7.04 28.78 -24.67
N ILE A 699 -7.72 28.18 -25.64
CA ILE A 699 -7.77 28.63 -27.03
C ILE A 699 -9.16 29.21 -27.30
N ARG A 700 -9.22 30.45 -27.79
CA ARG A 700 -10.47 31.09 -28.20
C ARG A 700 -10.59 31.08 -29.72
N VAL A 701 -11.72 30.60 -30.23
CA VAL A 701 -11.98 30.47 -31.66
C VAL A 701 -13.41 30.90 -31.99
N SER A 702 -13.66 31.23 -33.26
CA SER A 702 -15.04 31.40 -33.76
C SER A 702 -15.66 30.05 -34.11
N HIS A 703 -16.99 29.97 -34.19
CA HIS A 703 -17.69 28.76 -34.65
C HIS A 703 -17.29 28.30 -36.07
N GLU A 704 -16.71 29.19 -36.89
CA GLU A 704 -16.19 28.86 -38.22
C GLU A 704 -14.96 27.94 -38.15
N MET A 705 -14.21 27.98 -37.05
CA MET A 705 -13.03 27.15 -36.85
C MET A 705 -13.44 25.73 -36.45
N GLN A 706 -13.47 24.82 -37.44
CA GLN A 706 -13.93 23.44 -37.22
C GLN A 706 -12.80 22.47 -36.84
N ARG A 707 -11.54 22.83 -37.03
CA ARG A 707 -10.40 21.95 -36.75
C ARG A 707 -9.17 22.73 -36.32
N LEU A 708 -8.35 22.13 -35.45
CA LEU A 708 -7.06 22.69 -35.04
C LEU A 708 -5.94 21.65 -35.20
N PRO A 709 -4.70 22.06 -35.52
CA PRO A 709 -3.56 21.15 -35.49
C PRO A 709 -3.19 20.82 -34.04
N ALA A 710 -2.92 19.55 -33.76
CA ALA A 710 -2.53 19.02 -32.47
C ALA A 710 -1.19 18.29 -32.62
N PHE A 711 -0.15 18.80 -31.96
CA PHE A 711 1.15 18.16 -31.85
C PHE A 711 1.13 17.19 -30.68
N VAL A 712 1.67 15.99 -30.91
CA VAL A 712 1.81 14.96 -29.90
C VAL A 712 3.22 14.38 -29.90
N ARG A 713 3.70 14.04 -28.72
CA ARG A 713 4.91 13.25 -28.56
C ARG A 713 4.77 12.31 -27.38
N LEU A 714 5.26 11.08 -27.57
CA LEU A 714 5.40 10.08 -26.52
C LEU A 714 6.83 9.56 -26.50
N ARG A 715 7.42 9.48 -25.31
CA ARG A 715 8.63 8.70 -25.03
C ARG A 715 8.35 7.86 -23.79
N SER A 716 8.58 6.56 -23.83
CA SER A 716 8.32 5.66 -22.71
C SER A 716 9.53 4.77 -22.43
N ASN A 717 9.65 4.29 -21.20
CA ASN A 717 10.63 3.28 -20.82
C ASN A 717 10.05 1.86 -20.78
N VAL A 718 8.73 1.73 -20.98
CA VAL A 718 7.99 0.48 -21.17
C VAL A 718 7.03 0.61 -22.38
N PRO A 719 6.69 -0.47 -23.08
CA PRO A 719 5.73 -0.40 -24.20
C PRO A 719 4.34 0.03 -23.73
N VAL A 720 3.62 0.75 -24.59
CA VAL A 720 2.19 1.06 -24.43
C VAL A 720 1.34 0.49 -25.57
N ASP A 721 0.06 0.28 -25.35
CA ASP A 721 -0.85 -0.26 -26.39
C ASP A 721 -1.63 0.84 -27.10
N HIS A 722 -1.94 1.92 -26.39
CA HIS A 722 -2.82 2.99 -26.86
C HIS A 722 -2.17 4.35 -26.69
N LEU A 723 -2.32 5.20 -27.70
CA LEU A 723 -2.06 6.64 -27.66
C LEU A 723 -3.24 7.36 -28.31
N GLU A 724 -3.94 8.18 -27.53
CA GLU A 724 -5.23 8.73 -27.91
C GLU A 724 -5.34 10.20 -27.54
N ILE A 725 -5.96 10.98 -28.43
CA ILE A 725 -6.46 12.31 -28.08
C ILE A 725 -7.93 12.16 -27.70
N ILE A 726 -8.27 12.58 -26.49
CA ILE A 726 -9.65 12.63 -25.99
C ILE A 726 -10.15 14.06 -26.10
N GLY A 727 -11.32 14.26 -26.69
CA GLY A 727 -12.03 15.54 -26.73
C GLY A 727 -13.44 15.37 -26.15
N ASN A 728 -13.78 16.15 -25.12
CA ASN A 728 -15.09 16.10 -24.44
C ASN A 728 -15.53 14.67 -24.06
N GLY A 729 -14.59 13.89 -23.52
CA GLY A 729 -14.81 12.51 -23.06
C GLY A 729 -14.84 11.44 -24.16
N LYS A 730 -14.56 11.77 -25.42
CA LYS A 730 -14.54 10.82 -26.55
C LYS A 730 -13.17 10.77 -27.22
N VAL A 731 -12.76 9.59 -27.69
CA VAL A 731 -11.55 9.44 -28.51
C VAL A 731 -11.78 10.13 -29.86
N VAL A 732 -11.04 11.20 -30.13
CA VAL A 732 -11.13 11.96 -31.40
C VAL A 732 -9.99 11.65 -32.37
N ALA A 733 -8.89 11.08 -31.87
CA ALA A 733 -7.80 10.54 -32.68
C ALA A 733 -7.10 9.39 -31.97
N ARG A 734 -6.71 8.36 -32.73
CA ARG A 734 -5.83 7.26 -32.30
C ARG A 734 -4.53 7.37 -33.07
N LEU A 735 -3.41 7.39 -32.37
CA LEU A 735 -2.12 7.72 -32.97
C LEU A 735 -1.25 6.47 -33.10
N ALA A 736 -0.48 6.42 -34.19
CA ALA A 736 0.42 5.31 -34.44
C ALA A 736 1.61 5.36 -33.46
N LEU A 737 1.90 4.23 -32.85
CA LEU A 737 3.11 4.03 -32.06
C LEU A 737 4.23 3.51 -32.97
N GLY A 738 5.48 3.83 -32.62
CA GLY A 738 6.66 3.23 -33.23
C GLY A 738 6.67 1.71 -33.03
N ALA A 739 7.54 1.01 -33.76
CA ALA A 739 7.59 -0.46 -33.77
C ALA A 739 7.84 -1.08 -32.39
N ASP A 740 8.60 -0.39 -31.53
CA ASP A 740 8.87 -0.81 -30.15
C ASP A 740 7.78 -0.41 -29.15
N ARG A 741 6.78 0.36 -29.61
CA ARG A 741 5.67 0.92 -28.81
C ARG A 741 6.12 1.81 -27.65
N ILE A 742 7.34 2.35 -27.70
CA ILE A 742 7.84 3.28 -26.67
C ILE A 742 8.02 4.70 -27.20
N THR A 743 7.71 4.95 -28.47
CA THR A 743 7.87 6.25 -29.12
C THR A 743 6.67 6.60 -29.99
N ALA A 744 6.32 7.88 -30.03
CA ALA A 744 5.47 8.48 -31.07
C ALA A 744 5.84 9.96 -31.23
N ASP A 745 5.68 10.47 -32.45
CA ASP A 745 5.87 11.88 -32.80
C ASP A 745 4.96 12.16 -33.99
N ASP A 746 3.91 12.98 -33.81
CA ASP A 746 2.90 13.20 -34.84
C ASP A 746 2.27 14.59 -34.71
N THR A 747 1.70 15.08 -35.80
CA THR A 747 0.84 16.26 -35.81
C THR A 747 -0.44 15.91 -36.56
N VAL A 748 -1.53 15.79 -35.80
CA VAL A 748 -2.84 15.45 -36.33
C VAL A 748 -3.78 16.65 -36.28
N SER A 749 -4.92 16.56 -36.94
CA SER A 749 -5.95 17.58 -36.86
C SER A 749 -7.07 17.10 -35.94
N VAL A 750 -7.46 17.89 -34.93
CA VAL A 750 -8.55 17.58 -34.01
C VAL A 750 -9.80 18.40 -34.36
N PRO A 751 -11.01 17.81 -34.28
CA PRO A 751 -12.25 18.53 -34.55
C PRO A 751 -12.58 19.51 -33.42
N VAL A 752 -13.19 20.65 -33.74
CA VAL A 752 -13.77 21.62 -32.80
C VAL A 752 -15.26 21.68 -33.08
N SER A 753 -16.05 21.03 -32.22
CA SER A 753 -17.52 20.98 -32.37
C SER A 753 -18.27 21.96 -31.47
N GLY A 754 -17.55 22.67 -30.60
CA GLY A 754 -18.07 23.56 -29.57
C GLY A 754 -17.04 23.78 -28.47
N SER A 755 -17.37 24.61 -27.49
CA SER A 755 -16.52 24.82 -26.31
C SER A 755 -16.34 23.52 -25.54
N GLY A 756 -15.13 23.29 -25.04
CA GLY A 756 -14.76 22.00 -24.47
C GLY A 756 -13.29 21.92 -24.09
N TRP A 757 -12.78 20.70 -24.08
CA TRP A 757 -11.43 20.40 -23.62
C TRP A 757 -10.84 19.17 -24.32
N TYR A 758 -9.50 19.11 -24.37
CA TYR A 758 -8.76 18.01 -24.96
C TYR A 758 -7.61 17.57 -24.06
N VAL A 759 -7.38 16.26 -23.95
CA VAL A 759 -6.19 15.67 -23.30
C VAL A 759 -5.53 14.66 -24.21
N LEU A 760 -4.23 14.45 -24.01
CA LEU A 760 -3.50 13.32 -24.57
C LEU A 760 -3.41 12.22 -23.51
N ARG A 761 -3.75 10.98 -23.88
CA ARG A 761 -3.72 9.80 -22.99
C ARG A 761 -2.93 8.67 -23.64
N ALA A 762 -2.12 7.98 -22.84
CA ALA A 762 -1.45 6.74 -23.22
C ALA A 762 -1.66 5.66 -22.16
N TYR A 763 -1.90 4.41 -22.56
CA TYR A 763 -2.04 3.31 -21.62
C TYR A 763 -1.78 1.94 -22.26
N SER A 764 -1.58 0.91 -21.43
CA SER A 764 -1.50 -0.50 -21.85
C SER A 764 -2.71 -1.29 -21.41
N ASP A 765 -3.03 -2.37 -22.13
CA ASP A 765 -4.13 -3.30 -21.80
C ASP A 765 -3.81 -4.18 -20.57
N ARG A 766 -2.53 -4.27 -20.19
CA ARG A 766 -2.04 -5.12 -19.08
C ARG A 766 -0.92 -4.43 -18.29
N ALA A 767 -0.60 -5.00 -17.14
CA ALA A 767 0.58 -4.65 -16.37
C ALA A 767 1.87 -4.93 -17.16
N GLU A 768 2.87 -4.05 -17.01
CA GLU A 768 4.19 -4.18 -17.65
C GLU A 768 5.28 -3.88 -16.64
N LEU A 769 6.04 -4.91 -16.25
CA LEU A 769 7.15 -4.74 -15.31
C LEU A 769 8.30 -3.94 -15.95
N PRO A 770 8.96 -3.05 -15.18
CA PRO A 770 8.96 -2.97 -13.71
C PRO A 770 8.07 -1.85 -13.17
N VAL A 771 7.06 -1.41 -13.93
CA VAL A 771 6.01 -0.52 -13.42
C VAL A 771 5.14 -1.36 -12.49
N LEU A 772 5.29 -1.14 -11.18
CA LEU A 772 4.60 -1.91 -10.13
C LEU A 772 3.16 -1.43 -9.93
N ASP A 773 2.46 -1.16 -11.02
CA ASP A 773 1.13 -0.56 -11.06
C ASP A 773 0.14 -1.43 -11.87
N LEU A 774 -1.15 -1.07 -11.89
CA LEU A 774 -2.19 -1.81 -12.61
C LEU A 774 -1.81 -2.00 -14.09
N TYR A 775 -1.34 -0.94 -14.71
CA TYR A 775 -0.84 -0.88 -16.09
C TYR A 775 -0.08 0.43 -16.31
N PRO A 776 0.86 0.50 -17.28
CA PRO A 776 1.40 1.76 -17.75
C PRO A 776 0.27 2.72 -18.16
N PHE A 777 0.32 3.94 -17.66
CA PHE A 777 -0.67 4.97 -17.93
C PHE A 777 -0.05 6.36 -17.86
N ALA A 778 -0.54 7.27 -18.70
CA ALA A 778 -0.26 8.70 -18.63
C ALA A 778 -1.44 9.51 -19.19
N SER A 779 -1.67 10.70 -18.63
CA SER A 779 -2.61 11.68 -19.17
C SER A 779 -2.10 13.09 -18.96
N THR A 780 -2.34 13.99 -19.90
CA THR A 780 -2.12 15.43 -19.67
C THR A 780 -3.28 16.06 -18.91
N SER A 781 -3.04 17.19 -18.27
CA SER A 781 -4.10 18.16 -18.00
C SER A 781 -4.72 18.69 -19.29
N PRO A 782 -5.94 19.27 -19.25
CA PRO A 782 -6.65 19.65 -20.45
C PRO A 782 -6.10 20.92 -21.09
N ILE A 783 -6.18 20.99 -22.43
CA ILE A 783 -6.20 22.24 -23.18
C ILE A 783 -7.68 22.60 -23.40
N PHE A 784 -8.08 23.80 -22.99
CA PHE A 784 -9.46 24.25 -23.12
C PHE A 784 -9.69 24.96 -24.45
N ILE A 785 -10.85 24.76 -25.06
CA ILE A 785 -11.30 25.50 -26.24
C ILE A 785 -12.59 26.22 -25.91
N THR A 786 -12.65 27.51 -26.20
CA THR A 786 -13.84 28.35 -26.06
C THR A 786 -14.26 28.84 -27.44
N VAL A 787 -15.45 28.45 -27.88
CA VAL A 787 -16.07 28.84 -29.15
C VAL A 787 -17.07 29.96 -28.90
N ASP A 788 -16.87 31.11 -29.54
CA ASP A 788 -17.75 32.30 -29.44
C ASP A 788 -18.07 32.75 -27.99
N GLY A 789 -17.16 32.49 -27.04
CA GLY A 789 -17.35 32.81 -25.62
C GLY A 789 -18.36 31.94 -24.88
N ALA A 790 -18.94 30.91 -25.52
CA ALA A 790 -19.87 30.00 -24.87
C ALA A 790 -19.14 29.09 -23.87
N PRO A 791 -19.70 28.79 -22.69
CA PRO A 791 -19.12 27.81 -21.78
C PRO A 791 -19.30 26.38 -22.31
N ALA A 792 -18.40 25.46 -21.93
CA ALA A 792 -18.64 24.04 -22.11
C ALA A 792 -19.84 23.62 -21.23
N ARG A 793 -20.78 22.88 -21.82
CA ARG A 793 -21.98 22.38 -21.12
C ARG A 793 -22.31 20.97 -21.60
N SER A 794 -22.72 20.13 -20.66
CA SER A 794 -23.23 18.78 -20.95
C SER A 794 -24.46 18.53 -20.07
N PRO A 795 -25.69 18.67 -20.63
CA PRO A 795 -26.90 18.40 -19.88
C PRO A 795 -26.97 16.96 -19.34
N ASP A 796 -26.41 16.00 -20.07
CA ASP A 796 -26.41 14.59 -19.66
C ASP A 796 -25.48 14.36 -18.46
N ASP A 797 -24.27 14.93 -18.46
CA ASP A 797 -23.34 14.82 -17.34
C ASP A 797 -23.84 15.63 -16.12
N ALA A 798 -24.48 16.78 -16.35
CA ALA A 798 -25.12 17.52 -15.27
C ALA A 798 -26.25 16.71 -14.60
N ARG A 799 -27.07 15.98 -15.37
CA ARG A 799 -28.08 15.06 -14.81
C ARG A 799 -27.44 13.91 -14.04
N PHE A 800 -26.33 13.37 -14.53
CA PHE A 800 -25.58 12.31 -13.83
C PHE A 800 -25.17 12.77 -12.42
N PHE A 801 -24.57 13.96 -12.28
CA PHE A 801 -24.19 14.49 -10.97
C PHE A 801 -25.38 14.94 -10.11
N LEU A 802 -26.45 15.44 -10.71
CA LEU A 802 -27.68 15.72 -9.95
C LEU A 802 -28.26 14.44 -9.32
N ASN A 803 -28.30 13.34 -10.07
CA ASN A 803 -28.74 12.05 -9.53
C ASN A 803 -27.82 11.58 -8.41
N TRP A 804 -26.50 11.76 -8.55
CA TRP A 804 -25.54 11.46 -7.50
C TRP A 804 -25.83 12.24 -6.22
N ILE A 805 -25.94 13.57 -6.30
CA ILE A 805 -26.18 14.42 -5.13
C ILE A 805 -27.55 14.15 -4.51
N ASN A 806 -28.57 13.81 -5.32
CA ASN A 806 -29.88 13.37 -4.81
C ASN A 806 -29.77 12.11 -3.95
N ARG A 807 -28.94 11.14 -4.36
CA ARG A 807 -28.71 9.91 -3.58
C ARG A 807 -27.97 10.19 -2.28
N MET A 808 -26.93 11.03 -2.34
CA MET A 808 -26.22 11.48 -1.14
C MET A 808 -27.18 12.15 -0.15
N GLU A 809 -28.02 13.08 -0.62
CA GLU A 809 -28.99 13.77 0.24
C GLU A 809 -29.92 12.77 0.95
N GLY A 810 -30.38 11.74 0.24
CA GLY A 810 -31.17 10.66 0.83
C GLY A 810 -30.45 9.97 1.99
N THR A 811 -29.19 9.57 1.79
CA THR A 811 -28.35 8.94 2.83
C THR A 811 -28.11 9.89 4.01
N ILE A 812 -27.83 11.17 3.75
CA ILE A 812 -27.52 12.18 4.77
C ILE A 812 -28.73 12.49 5.64
N ARG A 813 -29.92 12.57 5.05
CA ARG A 813 -31.19 12.73 5.78
C ARG A 813 -31.53 11.52 6.63
N ALA A 814 -31.19 10.31 6.16
CA ALA A 814 -31.45 9.06 6.87
C ALA A 814 -30.43 8.78 8.00
N SER A 815 -29.25 9.39 7.95
CA SER A 815 -28.20 9.20 8.94
C SER A 815 -28.57 9.82 10.29
N SER A 816 -28.34 9.07 11.37
CA SER A 816 -28.43 9.54 12.75
C SER A 816 -27.06 9.92 13.33
N THR A 817 -26.00 9.86 12.53
CA THR A 817 -24.61 10.02 12.98
C THR A 817 -24.16 11.49 12.90
N TRP A 818 -24.83 12.35 13.68
CA TRP A 818 -24.54 13.79 13.76
C TRP A 818 -24.42 14.21 15.23
N ASN A 819 -23.55 15.17 15.55
CA ASN A 819 -23.51 15.72 16.91
C ASN A 819 -24.67 16.68 17.15
N SER A 820 -25.15 17.37 16.10
CA SER A 820 -26.27 18.29 16.20
C SER A 820 -27.06 18.39 14.89
N THR A 821 -28.31 18.83 14.98
CA THR A 821 -29.14 19.15 13.81
C THR A 821 -28.51 20.24 12.95
N ALA A 822 -27.78 21.19 13.56
CA ALA A 822 -27.12 22.28 12.84
C ALA A 822 -26.01 21.79 11.91
N GLU A 823 -25.25 20.76 12.31
CA GLU A 823 -24.25 20.10 11.45
C GLU A 823 -24.94 19.51 10.22
N GLN A 824 -25.98 18.68 10.43
CA GLN A 824 -26.74 18.05 9.34
C GLN A 824 -27.34 19.09 8.38
N GLU A 825 -27.97 20.15 8.91
CA GLU A 825 -28.52 21.23 8.10
C GLU A 825 -27.46 21.98 7.29
N SER A 826 -26.25 22.14 7.84
CA SER A 826 -25.12 22.75 7.13
C SER A 826 -24.70 21.93 5.92
N VAL A 827 -24.59 20.62 6.08
CA VAL A 827 -24.30 19.71 4.97
C VAL A 827 -25.40 19.74 3.92
N LEU A 828 -26.67 19.67 4.33
CA LEU A 828 -27.82 19.72 3.42
C LEU A 828 -27.88 21.03 2.61
N ARG A 829 -27.49 22.17 3.21
CA ARG A 829 -27.35 23.45 2.48
C ARG A 829 -26.26 23.36 1.41
N SER A 830 -25.10 22.81 1.73
CA SER A 830 -23.99 22.63 0.77
C SER A 830 -24.41 21.77 -0.43
N LEU A 831 -25.15 20.67 -0.19
CA LEU A 831 -25.72 19.86 -1.28
C LEU A 831 -26.70 20.65 -2.14
N ALA A 832 -27.59 21.44 -1.52
CA ALA A 832 -28.57 22.25 -2.24
C ALA A 832 -27.89 23.32 -3.11
N ASP A 833 -26.80 23.90 -2.63
CA ASP A 833 -26.00 24.89 -3.35
C ASP A 833 -25.30 24.26 -4.55
N ALA A 834 -24.66 23.11 -4.37
CA ALA A 834 -24.06 22.34 -5.46
C ALA A 834 -25.09 21.92 -6.53
N LYS A 835 -26.29 21.50 -6.13
CA LYS A 835 -27.37 21.16 -7.08
C LYS A 835 -27.74 22.34 -7.98
N ARG A 836 -27.76 23.57 -7.45
CA ARG A 836 -28.09 24.76 -8.26
C ARG A 836 -27.08 24.97 -9.39
N VAL A 837 -25.80 24.67 -9.16
CA VAL A 837 -24.74 24.75 -10.18
C VAL A 837 -25.01 23.79 -11.33
N PHE A 838 -25.31 22.52 -11.04
CA PHE A 838 -25.63 21.54 -12.08
C PHE A 838 -27.00 21.78 -12.73
N GLN A 839 -28.00 22.27 -12.00
CA GLN A 839 -29.30 22.65 -12.57
C GLN A 839 -29.16 23.79 -13.58
N PHE A 840 -28.27 24.77 -13.33
CA PHE A 840 -28.02 25.86 -14.27
C PHE A 840 -27.46 25.36 -15.62
N GLN A 841 -26.76 24.23 -15.63
CA GLN A 841 -26.28 23.57 -16.86
C GLN A 841 -27.43 23.01 -17.72
N LEU A 842 -28.60 22.72 -17.13
CA LEU A 842 -29.77 22.19 -17.83
C LEU A 842 -30.64 23.26 -18.48
N VAL A 843 -30.48 24.53 -18.08
CA VAL A 843 -31.28 25.64 -18.61
C VAL A 843 -30.69 26.07 -19.95
N THR A 844 -31.37 25.71 -21.04
CA THR A 844 -31.10 26.24 -22.38
C THR A 844 -31.46 27.73 -22.38
N LEU A 845 -30.46 28.62 -22.41
CA LEU A 845 -30.72 29.99 -22.83
C LEU A 845 -31.03 29.94 -24.33
N PHE A 846 -32.31 29.91 -24.69
CA PHE A 846 -32.73 30.36 -26.01
C PHE A 846 -32.28 31.82 -26.14
N ARG A 847 -31.23 32.05 -26.92
CA ARG A 847 -30.92 33.33 -27.52
C ARG A 847 -30.52 33.13 -28.96
#